data_AF-A0A2K5F7X4-F1
#
_entry.id   AF-A0A2K5F7X4-F1
#
_cell.length_a   1.000
_cell.length_b   1.000
_cell.length_c   1.000
_cell.angle_alpha   90.00
_cell.angle_beta   90.00
_cell.angle_gamma   90.00
#
_symmetry.space_group_name_H-M   'P 1'
#
loop_
_entity.id
_entity.type
_entity.pdbx_description
1 polymer ?
#
loop_
_entity_poly.entity_id
_entity_poly.type
_entity_poly.pdbx_seq_one_letter_code
_entity_poly.pdbx_strand_id
1 'polypeptide(L)'
;MPAELLLLLIVAFASPSCQVLSSLRMAAILDDQTVCGRGERLALALAREQINGIIEVPAKARVEVDIFELQRDSQYETTDTIPDSVISSPSLILPKGVVSVLGPSSSPASASTVSHICGEKEIPHIKVGPEETPRLQYLRFASVSLYPSNEDVSLAVSRILKSFNYPSASLICAKAECLLRLEELVRGFLISKETLSVRMLDDSRDPTPLLKEIRDDKVSTIIIDANASISHLILRKASELGMTSAFYKYILTTMDFPILHLDGIVEDSSNILGFSMFNTSHPFYPEFVRSLNMSWRENCEASTYPGPALSAALMFDAVHVVVSAVRELNRSQEIGVKPLACTSANIWPHGTSLMNYLRMVEYDGLTGRVEFNSKGQRTNYTLRILEKSRQGHREIGVWYSNRTLAMNATTLDINLSQTLANKTLVVTTILENPYVMRRPNFQALSGNERFEGFCVDMLRELAELLRFRYRLRLVEDGLYGAPEPNGSWTGMVGELINRKADLAVAAFTITAEREKVIDFSKPFMTLGISILYRVHMGRKPGYFSFLDPFSPAVWLFMLLAYLAVSCVLFLAARLSPYEWYNPHPCLRARPHILENQYTLGNSLWFPVGGFMQQGSEIMPRALSTRCVSGVWWAFTLIIISSYTANLAAFLTVQRMEVPVESADDLADQTNIEYGTIHAGSTMTFFQNSRYQTYQRMWNYMQSKQPSVFVKSTEEGIARVLNSRYAFLLESTMNEYHRRLNCNLTQIGGLLDTKGYGIGMPLGSPFRDEITLAILQLQENNRLEILKRKWWEGGRCPKEEDHRAKGLGMENIGGIFVVLICGLIIAVFVAVMEFIWSTRRSAESEEIPALHPAACQCSPLGPRAPQKELSILLARAPSTPVQVAFPRTSHQQVSPFLLQHQLSSLYWIQATNIQMCCHFSRGLPDASSFFFPPISCSTLVTSNFHT
;
A
#
# COMPACT_ATOMS: atom_id res chain seq x y z
N MET A 1 -4.12 15.00 115.16
CA MET A 1 -4.09 13.79 116.01
C MET A 1 -5.40 13.70 116.79
N PRO A 2 -6.11 12.55 116.88
CA PRO A 2 -6.04 11.37 116.03
C PRO A 2 -7.43 10.88 115.55
N ALA A 3 -7.61 10.78 114.23
CA ALA A 3 -8.53 9.84 113.58
C ALA A 3 -7.84 9.07 112.43
N GLU A 4 -6.53 9.28 112.25
CA GLU A 4 -5.76 8.77 111.10
C GLU A 4 -4.99 7.47 111.36
N LEU A 5 -5.03 6.89 112.56
CA LEU A 5 -4.25 5.67 112.86
C LEU A 5 -5.01 4.34 112.66
N LEU A 6 -6.34 4.37 112.50
CA LEU A 6 -7.15 3.15 112.36
C LEU A 6 -7.45 2.77 110.90
N LEU A 7 -7.37 3.73 109.96
CA LEU A 7 -7.55 3.45 108.53
C LEU A 7 -6.30 2.87 107.85
N LEU A 8 -5.12 3.04 108.45
CA LEU A 8 -3.84 2.55 107.89
C LEU A 8 -3.60 1.04 108.07
N LEU A 9 -4.39 0.34 108.91
CA LEU A 9 -4.25 -1.10 109.12
C LEU A 9 -5.23 -1.96 108.30
N ILE A 10 -6.27 -1.38 107.69
CA ILE A 10 -7.24 -2.12 106.84
C ILE A 10 -6.92 -1.97 105.34
N VAL A 11 -6.11 -0.98 104.95
CA VAL A 11 -5.64 -0.81 103.56
C VAL A 11 -4.40 -1.66 103.23
N ALA A 12 -3.75 -2.26 104.23
CA ALA A 12 -2.54 -3.09 104.03
C ALA A 12 -2.82 -4.57 103.64
N PHE A 13 -4.09 -5.00 103.55
CA PHE A 13 -4.47 -6.34 103.10
C PHE A 13 -5.51 -6.35 101.95
N ALA A 14 -5.67 -5.24 101.24
CA ALA A 14 -6.23 -5.27 99.90
C ALA A 14 -5.06 -5.49 98.93
N SER A 15 -4.82 -6.76 98.60
CA SER A 15 -4.01 -7.15 97.46
C SER A 15 -4.38 -6.28 96.26
N PRO A 16 -3.41 -5.71 95.51
CA PRO A 16 -3.74 -5.24 94.18
C PRO A 16 -4.25 -6.47 93.46
N SER A 17 -5.53 -6.46 93.12
CA SER A 17 -6.16 -7.42 92.23
C SER A 17 -5.19 -7.66 91.08
N CYS A 18 -4.59 -8.85 91.06
CA CYS A 18 -3.73 -9.32 90.00
C CYS A 18 -4.54 -9.14 88.71
N GLN A 19 -4.24 -8.10 87.93
CA GLN A 19 -4.84 -7.93 86.61
C GLN A 19 -4.27 -9.04 85.74
N VAL A 20 -5.03 -10.13 85.68
CA VAL A 20 -4.83 -11.24 84.75
C VAL A 20 -5.00 -10.66 83.35
N LEU A 21 -3.89 -10.38 82.68
CA LEU A 21 -3.87 -10.14 81.24
C LEU A 21 -2.79 -11.02 80.64
N SER A 22 -3.25 -12.15 80.11
CA SER A 22 -2.41 -13.13 79.42
C SER A 22 -3.14 -13.60 78.17
N SER A 23 -3.45 -12.65 77.29
CA SER A 23 -3.87 -12.89 75.90
C SER A 23 -3.10 -11.92 75.00
N LEU A 24 -2.67 -12.40 73.83
CA LEU A 24 -1.93 -11.61 72.85
C LEU A 24 -2.92 -10.78 72.02
N ARG A 25 -3.01 -9.48 72.28
CA ARG A 25 -3.98 -8.60 71.61
C ARG A 25 -3.35 -7.79 70.48
N MET A 26 -3.94 -7.86 69.29
CA MET A 26 -3.60 -7.04 68.12
C MET A 26 -4.77 -6.12 67.78
N ALA A 27 -4.50 -4.99 67.13
CA ALA A 27 -5.54 -4.15 66.55
C ALA A 27 -5.49 -4.24 65.02
N ALA A 28 -6.64 -4.33 64.37
CA ALA A 28 -6.78 -4.24 62.93
C ALA A 28 -7.68 -3.06 62.56
N ILE A 29 -7.21 -2.18 61.67
CA ILE A 29 -7.95 -1.03 61.15
C ILE A 29 -8.45 -1.42 59.76
N LEU A 30 -9.77 -1.45 59.59
CA LEU A 30 -10.44 -1.75 58.31
C LEU A 30 -11.06 -0.48 57.74
N ASP A 31 -10.90 -0.27 56.45
CA ASP A 31 -11.39 0.88 55.70
C ASP A 31 -12.60 0.56 54.79
N ASP A 32 -12.98 -0.72 54.71
CA ASP A 32 -14.19 -1.17 54.03
C ASP A 32 -15.36 -1.34 55.02
N GLN A 33 -16.36 -0.47 54.90
CA GLN A 33 -17.59 -0.51 55.72
C GLN A 33 -18.68 -1.41 55.14
N THR A 34 -18.48 -1.98 53.95
CA THR A 34 -19.52 -2.75 53.30
C THR A 34 -19.71 -4.11 53.96
N VAL A 35 -20.97 -4.52 54.16
CA VAL A 35 -21.35 -5.84 54.71
C VAL A 35 -20.85 -6.96 53.76
N CYS A 36 -20.89 -6.68 52.47
CA CYS A 36 -20.29 -7.46 51.38
C CYS A 36 -18.86 -6.98 51.07
N GLY A 37 -18.06 -6.76 52.12
CA GLY A 37 -16.72 -6.21 52.00
C GLY A 37 -15.71 -7.20 51.43
N ARG A 38 -14.46 -6.75 51.30
CA ARG A 38 -13.34 -7.52 50.73
C ARG A 38 -12.96 -8.82 51.47
N GLY A 39 -13.70 -9.21 52.49
CA GLY A 39 -13.47 -10.44 53.27
C GLY A 39 -12.38 -10.31 54.34
N GLU A 40 -11.87 -9.10 54.59
CA GLU A 40 -10.78 -8.84 55.55
C GLU A 40 -11.15 -9.25 56.98
N ARG A 41 -12.39 -8.97 57.41
CA ARG A 41 -12.91 -9.40 58.72
C ARG A 41 -12.88 -10.91 58.90
N LEU A 42 -13.37 -11.63 57.89
CA LEU A 42 -13.40 -13.08 57.92
C LEU A 42 -11.97 -13.64 57.90
N ALA A 43 -11.09 -13.06 57.10
CA ALA A 43 -9.69 -13.47 57.04
C ALA A 43 -8.99 -13.36 58.41
N LEU A 44 -9.23 -12.27 59.15
CA LEU A 44 -8.71 -12.11 60.52
C LEU A 44 -9.31 -13.14 61.49
N ALA A 45 -10.61 -13.44 61.37
CA ALA A 45 -11.27 -14.46 62.18
C ALA A 45 -10.72 -15.87 61.90
N LEU A 46 -10.53 -16.22 60.62
CA LEU A 46 -9.95 -17.50 60.18
C LEU A 46 -8.51 -17.65 60.68
N ALA A 47 -7.68 -16.61 60.55
CA ALA A 47 -6.31 -16.62 61.06
C ALA A 47 -6.29 -16.85 62.58
N ARG A 48 -7.16 -16.14 63.32
CA ARG A 48 -7.29 -16.29 64.78
C ARG A 48 -7.70 -17.71 65.17
N GLU A 49 -8.68 -18.30 64.49
CA GLU A 49 -9.18 -19.65 64.77
C GLU A 49 -8.12 -20.71 64.46
N GLN A 50 -7.43 -20.59 63.33
CA GLN A 50 -6.37 -21.51 62.96
C GLN A 50 -5.20 -21.47 63.95
N ILE A 51 -4.76 -20.29 64.35
CA ILE A 51 -3.64 -20.13 65.29
C ILE A 51 -4.02 -20.67 66.67
N ASN A 52 -5.21 -20.31 67.18
CA ASN A 52 -5.66 -20.78 68.49
C ASN A 52 -5.98 -22.29 68.50
N GLY A 53 -6.28 -22.90 67.35
CA GLY A 53 -6.52 -24.34 67.22
C GLY A 53 -5.25 -25.21 67.18
N ILE A 54 -4.09 -24.64 66.83
CA ILE A 54 -2.80 -25.36 66.75
C ILE A 54 -2.08 -25.41 68.12
N ILE A 55 -2.49 -24.59 69.09
CA ILE A 55 -1.80 -24.41 70.38
C ILE A 55 -2.40 -25.33 71.46
N GLU A 56 -1.75 -26.46 71.74
CA GLU A 56 -1.95 -27.22 72.99
C GLU A 56 -1.19 -26.56 74.17
N VAL A 57 -1.58 -25.37 74.64
CA VAL A 57 -0.99 -24.69 75.83
C VAL A 57 -2.07 -23.81 76.54
N PRO A 58 -2.04 -23.68 77.89
CA PRO A 58 -3.05 -23.03 78.76
C PRO A 58 -3.57 -21.65 78.34
N ALA A 59 -4.69 -21.24 78.96
CA ALA A 59 -5.45 -19.99 78.75
C ALA A 59 -4.65 -18.66 78.74
N LYS A 60 -3.35 -18.69 79.04
CA LYS A 60 -2.41 -17.56 79.08
C LYS A 60 -1.81 -17.14 77.72
N ALA A 61 -2.14 -17.82 76.61
CA ALA A 61 -1.50 -17.60 75.30
C ALA A 61 -2.47 -17.43 74.10
N ARG A 62 -3.75 -17.12 74.34
CA ARG A 62 -4.74 -16.95 73.25
C ARG A 62 -4.52 -15.65 72.48
N VAL A 63 -4.67 -15.70 71.16
CA VAL A 63 -4.60 -14.53 70.26
C VAL A 63 -5.98 -13.89 70.11
N GLU A 64 -6.05 -12.58 70.33
CA GLU A 64 -7.22 -11.73 70.13
C GLU A 64 -6.90 -10.64 69.09
N VAL A 65 -7.82 -10.40 68.15
CA VAL A 65 -7.71 -9.31 67.17
C VAL A 65 -8.91 -8.40 67.34
N ASP A 66 -8.65 -7.17 67.81
CA ASP A 66 -9.64 -6.12 67.95
C ASP A 66 -9.79 -5.36 66.63
N ILE A 67 -11.00 -5.32 66.09
CA ILE A 67 -11.29 -4.70 64.80
C ILE A 67 -11.81 -3.28 65.03
N PHE A 68 -11.23 -2.32 64.32
CA PHE A 68 -11.63 -0.90 64.30
C PHE A 68 -11.97 -0.51 62.86
N GLU A 69 -13.07 0.22 62.66
CA GLU A 69 -13.47 0.71 61.34
C GLU A 69 -13.08 2.17 61.15
N LEU A 70 -12.51 2.49 59.99
CA LEU A 70 -12.25 3.86 59.57
C LEU A 70 -13.55 4.49 59.03
N GLN A 71 -14.02 5.56 59.66
CA GLN A 71 -15.28 6.23 59.28
C GLN A 71 -15.16 7.07 58.00
N ARG A 72 -14.01 7.71 57.75
CA ARG A 72 -13.68 8.49 56.53
C ARG A 72 -12.17 8.54 56.29
N ASP A 73 -11.77 8.53 55.03
CA ASP A 73 -10.40 8.79 54.58
C ASP A 73 -10.23 10.31 54.39
N SER A 74 -9.85 11.03 55.43
CA SER A 74 -9.76 12.50 55.37
C SER A 74 -8.45 12.92 54.70
N GLN A 75 -8.47 13.14 53.38
CA GLN A 75 -7.45 13.96 52.72
C GLN A 75 -7.72 15.43 53.04
N TYR A 76 -6.79 16.08 53.76
CA TYR A 76 -6.65 17.54 53.88
C TYR A 76 -7.95 18.36 54.10
N GLU A 77 -8.47 18.41 55.32
CA GLU A 77 -9.19 19.59 55.81
C GLU A 77 -8.26 20.38 56.73
N THR A 78 -7.49 21.29 56.13
CA THR A 78 -6.72 22.33 56.85
C THR A 78 -7.62 23.52 57.16
N THR A 79 -8.59 23.30 58.04
CA THR A 79 -9.24 24.38 58.78
C THR A 79 -9.04 24.10 60.25
N ASP A 80 -8.79 25.13 61.06
CA ASP A 80 -8.33 25.13 62.45
C ASP A 80 -9.21 24.38 63.49
N THR A 81 -10.05 23.45 63.04
CA THR A 81 -10.72 22.42 63.82
C THR A 81 -10.38 21.08 63.20
N ILE A 82 -9.36 20.41 63.73
CA ILE A 82 -8.94 19.07 63.31
C ILE A 82 -10.16 18.12 63.44
N PRO A 83 -10.66 17.49 62.36
CA PRO A 83 -11.78 16.58 62.49
C PRO A 83 -11.34 15.33 63.27
N ASP A 84 -12.04 15.05 64.36
CA ASP A 84 -11.77 14.02 65.37
C ASP A 84 -11.68 12.56 64.85
N SER A 85 -11.97 12.27 63.57
CA SER A 85 -12.20 10.90 63.08
C SER A 85 -10.92 10.07 62.89
N VAL A 86 -9.84 10.60 62.30
CA VAL A 86 -8.59 9.82 62.10
C VAL A 86 -7.75 9.77 63.38
N ILE A 87 -7.81 10.83 64.20
CA ILE A 87 -7.16 10.91 65.52
C ILE A 87 -7.83 9.99 66.54
N SER A 88 -9.11 9.65 66.36
CA SER A 88 -9.82 8.73 67.26
C SER A 88 -9.28 7.29 67.22
N SER A 89 -8.92 6.73 66.05
CA SER A 89 -8.58 5.29 65.98
C SER A 89 -7.37 4.91 66.85
N PRO A 90 -6.20 5.58 66.75
CA PRO A 90 -5.06 5.28 67.61
C PRO A 90 -5.30 5.62 69.09
N SER A 91 -6.07 6.67 69.38
CA SER A 91 -6.43 7.04 70.75
C SER A 91 -7.41 6.06 71.42
N LEU A 92 -8.19 5.30 70.64
CA LEU A 92 -8.96 4.14 71.11
C LEU A 92 -8.15 2.83 71.18
N ILE A 93 -7.10 2.67 70.36
CA ILE A 93 -6.28 1.45 70.28
C ILE A 93 -5.27 1.37 71.43
N LEU A 94 -4.49 2.43 71.66
CA LEU A 94 -3.38 2.42 72.63
C LEU A 94 -3.79 2.09 74.09
N PRO A 95 -4.95 2.57 74.60
CA PRO A 95 -5.39 2.24 75.95
C PRO A 95 -5.76 0.77 76.17
N LYS A 96 -6.00 0.00 75.10
CA LYS A 96 -6.32 -1.42 75.20
C LYS A 96 -5.10 -2.32 75.40
N GLY A 97 -3.90 -1.78 75.22
CA GLY A 97 -2.65 -2.53 75.24
C GLY A 97 -2.59 -3.53 74.08
N VAL A 98 -1.97 -3.14 72.96
CA VAL A 98 -1.84 -3.99 71.77
C VAL A 98 -0.36 -4.20 71.43
N VAL A 99 -0.04 -5.37 70.87
CA VAL A 99 1.34 -5.70 70.47
C VAL A 99 1.68 -5.25 69.05
N SER A 100 0.67 -5.06 68.21
CA SER A 100 0.84 -4.60 66.83
C SER A 100 -0.49 -4.05 66.28
N VAL A 101 -0.37 -3.16 65.30
CA VAL A 101 -1.49 -2.59 64.54
C VAL A 101 -1.40 -3.06 63.08
N LEU A 102 -2.51 -3.52 62.51
CA LEU A 102 -2.63 -4.00 61.12
C LEU A 102 -3.52 -3.06 60.29
N GLY A 103 -3.17 -2.80 59.03
CA GLY A 103 -4.00 -2.02 58.10
C GLY A 103 -3.92 -0.49 58.28
N PRO A 104 -4.64 0.31 57.47
CA PRO A 104 -5.68 -0.05 56.48
C PRO A 104 -5.13 -0.51 55.11
N SER A 105 -6.00 -1.01 54.21
CA SER A 105 -5.61 -1.67 52.95
C SER A 105 -5.75 -0.80 51.69
N SER A 106 -6.72 0.11 51.64
CA SER A 106 -7.00 1.02 50.51
C SER A 106 -6.90 2.50 50.82
N SER A 107 -6.57 2.86 52.05
CA SER A 107 -6.41 4.23 52.55
C SER A 107 -4.97 4.54 52.96
N PRO A 108 -4.05 4.80 52.00
CA PRO A 108 -2.63 4.90 52.31
C PRO A 108 -2.26 6.19 53.05
N ALA A 109 -2.99 7.28 52.85
CA ALA A 109 -2.84 8.51 53.63
C ALA A 109 -3.09 8.26 55.12
N SER A 110 -4.19 7.55 55.43
CA SER A 110 -4.51 7.11 56.80
C SER A 110 -3.45 6.13 57.34
N ALA A 111 -2.96 5.20 56.50
CA ALA A 111 -1.88 4.28 56.87
C ALA A 111 -0.56 5.00 57.22
N SER A 112 -0.25 6.11 56.54
CA SER A 112 0.92 6.93 56.84
C SER A 112 0.82 7.58 58.23
N THR A 113 -0.34 8.14 58.56
CA THR A 113 -0.63 8.72 59.89
C THR A 113 -0.55 7.68 61.00
N VAL A 114 -1.14 6.49 60.78
CA VAL A 114 -1.04 5.37 61.73
C VAL A 114 0.42 4.95 61.92
N SER A 115 1.20 4.85 60.85
CA SER A 115 2.64 4.59 60.90
C SER A 115 3.41 5.60 61.74
N HIS A 116 3.08 6.89 61.61
CA HIS A 116 3.75 7.94 62.37
C HIS A 116 3.50 7.78 63.89
N ILE A 117 2.23 7.60 64.27
CA ILE A 117 1.83 7.44 65.68
C ILE A 117 2.41 6.15 66.28
N CYS A 118 2.34 5.05 65.54
CA CYS A 118 2.93 3.77 65.94
C CYS A 118 4.46 3.89 66.11
N GLY A 119 5.12 4.67 65.26
CA GLY A 119 6.55 4.96 65.37
C GLY A 119 6.93 5.73 66.63
N GLU A 120 6.13 6.70 67.02
CA GLU A 120 6.35 7.49 68.23
C GLU A 120 6.19 6.65 69.51
N LYS A 121 5.27 5.68 69.51
CA LYS A 121 5.00 4.81 70.67
C LYS A 121 5.78 3.49 70.66
N GLU A 122 6.64 3.30 69.66
CA GLU A 122 7.36 2.04 69.39
C GLU A 122 6.45 0.81 69.26
N ILE A 123 5.27 0.96 68.66
CA ILE A 123 4.40 -0.18 68.36
C ILE A 123 4.59 -0.58 66.90
N PRO A 124 4.85 -1.85 66.57
CA PRO A 124 4.94 -2.30 65.19
C PRO A 124 3.63 -2.15 64.41
N HIS A 125 3.70 -1.46 63.27
CA HIS A 125 2.60 -1.33 62.30
C HIS A 125 2.84 -2.20 61.06
N ILE A 126 1.91 -3.10 60.74
CA ILE A 126 1.95 -3.94 59.53
C ILE A 126 1.07 -3.34 58.44
N LYS A 127 1.70 -2.86 57.36
CA LYS A 127 1.03 -2.30 56.19
C LYS A 127 0.64 -3.40 55.21
N VAL A 128 -0.62 -3.37 54.76
CA VAL A 128 -1.17 -4.31 53.77
C VAL A 128 -1.67 -3.62 52.48
N GLY A 129 -1.54 -2.30 52.39
CA GLY A 129 -1.88 -1.49 51.22
C GLY A 129 -0.66 -0.91 50.49
N PRO A 130 -0.87 -0.27 49.32
CA PRO A 130 0.20 0.34 48.52
C PRO A 130 0.87 1.54 49.23
N GLU A 131 2.12 1.84 48.88
CA GLU A 131 2.89 2.95 49.47
C GLU A 131 2.64 4.26 48.68
N GLU A 132 2.26 5.35 49.37
CA GLU A 132 1.89 6.65 48.76
C GLU A 132 3.03 7.67 48.66
N THR A 133 4.03 7.64 49.55
CA THR A 133 5.06 8.69 49.61
C THR A 133 6.48 8.12 49.44
N PRO A 134 7.35 8.78 48.63
CA PRO A 134 8.78 8.52 48.70
C PRO A 134 9.25 8.89 50.11
N ARG A 135 9.89 7.92 50.79
CA ARG A 135 10.15 7.98 52.23
C ARG A 135 10.76 9.31 52.68
N LEU A 136 10.07 9.99 53.57
CA LEU A 136 10.70 10.96 54.46
C LEU A 136 11.73 10.21 55.31
N GLN A 137 12.97 10.68 55.28
CA GLN A 137 14.19 10.02 55.78
C GLN A 137 14.20 9.77 57.31
N TYR A 138 13.12 10.08 58.03
CA TYR A 138 13.11 10.27 59.48
C TYR A 138 12.27 9.29 60.31
N LEU A 139 11.43 8.42 59.74
CA LEU A 139 10.68 7.42 60.51
C LEU A 139 11.42 6.07 60.56
N ARG A 140 12.46 6.00 61.40
CA ARG A 140 13.42 4.88 61.45
C ARG A 140 12.91 3.55 62.04
N PHE A 141 11.69 3.44 62.59
CA PHE A 141 11.36 2.28 63.44
C PHE A 141 9.97 1.63 63.32
N ALA A 142 9.02 2.19 62.58
CA ALA A 142 7.61 1.93 62.90
C ALA A 142 6.89 0.81 62.15
N SER A 143 7.27 0.49 60.91
CA SER A 143 6.40 -0.31 60.06
C SER A 143 7.09 -1.31 59.13
N VAL A 144 6.38 -2.41 58.89
CA VAL A 144 6.73 -3.45 57.93
C VAL A 144 5.61 -3.54 56.89
N SER A 145 5.96 -3.65 55.60
CA SER A 145 4.98 -3.73 54.51
C SER A 145 4.95 -5.13 53.90
N LEU A 146 3.76 -5.74 53.87
CA LEU A 146 3.50 -7.00 53.18
C LEU A 146 3.13 -6.81 51.70
N TYR A 147 2.75 -5.58 51.32
CA TYR A 147 2.45 -5.22 49.95
C TYR A 147 3.75 -5.12 49.11
N PRO A 148 3.72 -5.52 47.82
CA PRO A 148 4.88 -5.42 46.93
C PRO A 148 5.41 -3.99 46.81
N SER A 149 6.71 -3.85 46.56
CA SER A 149 7.33 -2.52 46.44
C SER A 149 6.92 -1.83 45.13
N ASN A 150 6.78 -0.50 45.17
CA ASN A 150 6.49 0.30 43.97
C ASN A 150 7.58 0.11 42.89
N GLU A 151 8.84 -0.02 43.30
CA GLU A 151 9.98 -0.30 42.41
C GLU A 151 9.79 -1.62 41.64
N ASP A 152 9.41 -2.69 42.35
CA ASP A 152 9.22 -4.01 41.73
C ASP A 152 8.02 -4.02 40.76
N VAL A 153 6.91 -3.38 41.11
CA VAL A 153 5.73 -3.26 40.22
C VAL A 153 6.09 -2.47 38.96
N SER A 154 6.80 -1.36 39.13
CA SER A 154 7.23 -0.50 38.04
C SER A 154 8.23 -1.21 37.11
N LEU A 155 9.20 -1.94 37.67
CA LEU A 155 10.16 -2.74 36.89
C LEU A 155 9.49 -3.93 36.20
N ALA A 156 8.51 -4.59 36.84
CA ALA A 156 7.77 -5.69 36.23
C ALA A 156 7.04 -5.22 34.97
N VAL A 157 6.30 -4.10 35.05
CA VAL A 157 5.63 -3.50 33.88
C VAL A 157 6.65 -3.11 32.80
N SER A 158 7.76 -2.46 33.19
CA SER A 158 8.82 -2.08 32.24
C SER A 158 9.41 -3.29 31.50
N ARG A 159 9.64 -4.41 32.18
CA ARG A 159 10.17 -5.64 31.57
C ARG A 159 9.16 -6.35 30.69
N ILE A 160 7.86 -6.26 30.99
CA ILE A 160 6.78 -6.73 30.11
C ILE A 160 6.74 -5.87 28.83
N LEU A 161 6.87 -4.55 28.92
CA LEU A 161 6.93 -3.71 27.72
C LEU A 161 8.16 -4.01 26.87
N LYS A 162 9.30 -4.29 27.53
CA LYS A 162 10.53 -4.72 26.85
C LYS A 162 10.34 -6.05 26.10
N SER A 163 9.59 -7.01 26.66
CA SER A 163 9.30 -8.26 25.96
C SER A 163 8.40 -8.06 24.74
N PHE A 164 7.67 -6.94 24.65
CA PHE A 164 6.89 -6.55 23.46
C PHE A 164 7.66 -5.65 22.49
N ASN A 165 8.99 -5.54 22.63
CA ASN A 165 9.84 -4.68 21.81
C ASN A 165 9.44 -3.20 21.88
N TYR A 166 9.03 -2.74 23.06
CA TYR A 166 8.72 -1.35 23.40
C TYR A 166 7.80 -0.61 22.41
N PRO A 167 6.50 -0.96 22.38
CA PRO A 167 5.54 -0.20 21.61
C PRO A 167 5.32 1.19 22.23
N SER A 168 4.90 2.17 21.41
CA SER A 168 4.30 3.41 21.93
C SER A 168 3.16 3.03 22.89
N ALA A 169 3.21 3.59 24.10
CA ALA A 169 2.31 3.20 25.18
C ALA A 169 1.56 4.42 25.76
N SER A 170 0.39 4.16 26.32
CA SER A 170 -0.40 5.16 27.05
C SER A 170 -0.68 4.69 28.46
N LEU A 171 -0.28 5.48 29.45
CA LEU A 171 -0.54 5.26 30.86
C LEU A 171 -1.78 6.04 31.28
N ILE A 172 -2.82 5.32 31.70
CA ILE A 172 -4.04 5.85 32.30
C ILE A 172 -3.90 5.76 33.82
N CYS A 173 -3.85 6.91 34.47
CA CYS A 173 -3.81 7.04 35.92
C CYS A 173 -5.20 7.43 36.46
N ALA A 174 -5.77 6.62 37.34
CA ALA A 174 -7.03 6.98 38.01
C ALA A 174 -6.89 8.04 39.09
N LYS A 175 -5.70 8.14 39.70
CA LYS A 175 -5.33 9.16 40.68
C LYS A 175 -3.90 9.64 40.43
N ALA A 176 -3.55 10.81 40.97
CA ALA A 176 -2.21 11.38 40.80
C ALA A 176 -1.08 10.51 41.38
N GLU A 177 -1.37 9.69 42.41
CA GLU A 177 -0.35 8.85 43.06
C GLU A 177 0.19 7.73 42.15
N CYS A 178 -0.49 7.44 41.05
CA CYS A 178 -0.05 6.53 39.97
C CYS A 178 1.39 6.83 39.50
N LEU A 179 1.74 8.11 39.37
CA LEU A 179 3.07 8.53 38.89
C LEU A 179 4.18 8.21 39.89
N LEU A 180 3.87 8.24 41.19
CA LEU A 180 4.81 7.87 42.25
C LEU A 180 4.97 6.34 42.32
N ARG A 181 3.91 5.58 42.07
CA ARG A 181 3.97 4.12 42.05
C ARG A 181 4.78 3.59 40.86
N LEU A 182 4.69 4.26 39.72
CA LEU A 182 5.35 3.86 38.47
C LEU A 182 6.52 4.79 38.11
N GLU A 183 7.18 5.38 39.11
CA GLU A 183 8.28 6.35 38.90
C GLU A 183 9.41 5.79 38.02
N GLU A 184 9.87 4.57 38.30
CA GLU A 184 10.96 3.94 37.55
C GLU A 184 10.57 3.64 36.08
N LEU A 185 9.28 3.37 35.82
CA LEU A 185 8.75 3.16 34.47
C LEU A 185 8.79 4.47 33.70
N VAL A 186 8.23 5.53 34.29
CA VAL A 186 8.21 6.88 33.69
C VAL A 186 9.64 7.37 33.44
N ARG A 187 10.55 7.18 34.41
CA ARG A 187 11.97 7.51 34.28
C ARG A 187 12.66 6.73 33.17
N GLY A 188 12.33 5.44 33.01
CA GLY A 188 12.83 4.62 31.92
C GLY A 188 12.47 5.20 30.54
N PHE A 189 11.23 5.66 30.37
CA PHE A 189 10.79 6.28 29.12
C PHE A 189 11.42 7.66 28.86
N LEU A 190 11.65 8.47 29.89
CA LEU A 190 12.34 9.77 29.77
C LEU A 190 13.78 9.67 29.22
N ILE A 191 14.43 8.52 29.44
CA ILE A 191 15.81 8.27 28.98
C ILE A 191 15.81 7.58 27.59
N SER A 192 14.72 6.90 27.24
CA SER A 192 14.55 6.17 25.99
C SER A 192 14.16 7.10 24.82
N LYS A 193 14.23 6.58 23.58
CA LYS A 193 13.67 7.27 22.39
C LYS A 193 12.16 7.02 22.20
N GLU A 194 11.56 6.22 23.08
CA GLU A 194 10.18 5.74 22.94
C GLU A 194 9.19 6.71 23.58
N THR A 195 7.95 6.69 23.11
CA THR A 195 6.92 7.63 23.54
C THR A 195 5.96 6.97 24.54
N LEU A 196 5.89 7.55 25.75
CA LEU A 196 4.87 7.25 26.76
C LEU A 196 3.96 8.47 26.90
N SER A 197 2.68 8.30 26.56
CA SER A 197 1.66 9.32 26.87
C SER A 197 1.10 9.04 28.27
N VAL A 198 0.99 10.07 29.09
CA VAL A 198 0.46 9.97 30.46
C VAL A 198 -0.85 10.74 30.52
N ARG A 199 -1.90 10.08 30.99
CA ARG A 199 -3.27 10.57 30.94
C ARG A 199 -3.96 10.29 32.28
N MET A 200 -4.66 11.29 32.81
CA MET A 200 -5.36 11.18 34.10
C MET A 200 -6.86 11.15 33.87
N LEU A 201 -7.60 10.41 34.71
CA LEU A 201 -9.06 10.48 34.72
C LEU A 201 -9.54 11.77 35.39
N ASP A 202 -10.52 12.42 34.78
CA ASP A 202 -11.18 13.60 35.34
C ASP A 202 -12.06 13.25 36.55
N ASP A 203 -12.48 14.27 37.32
CA ASP A 203 -13.36 14.13 38.49
C ASP A 203 -14.72 13.47 38.15
N SER A 204 -15.16 13.58 36.89
CA SER A 204 -16.37 12.92 36.37
C SER A 204 -16.23 11.39 36.30
N ARG A 205 -15.00 10.86 36.40
CA ARG A 205 -14.62 9.44 36.29
C ARG A 205 -15.09 8.77 35.00
N ASP A 206 -15.47 9.52 33.97
CA ASP A 206 -15.81 8.98 32.66
C ASP A 206 -14.54 8.83 31.80
N PRO A 207 -14.11 7.61 31.45
CA PRO A 207 -12.92 7.39 30.63
C PRO A 207 -13.16 7.63 29.13
N THR A 208 -14.40 7.86 28.69
CA THR A 208 -14.77 7.97 27.27
C THR A 208 -13.98 9.02 26.47
N PRO A 209 -13.83 10.29 26.90
CA PRO A 209 -13.06 11.28 26.15
C PRO A 209 -11.58 10.88 26.03
N LEU A 210 -11.01 10.40 27.13
CA LEU A 210 -9.63 9.94 27.20
C LEU A 210 -9.37 8.78 26.23
N LEU A 211 -10.27 7.80 26.19
CA LEU A 211 -10.16 6.65 25.28
C LEU A 211 -10.25 7.06 23.81
N LYS A 212 -11.10 8.05 23.47
CA LYS A 212 -11.18 8.58 22.11
C LYS A 212 -9.87 9.23 21.68
N GLU A 213 -9.29 10.05 22.54
CA GLU A 213 -8.00 10.67 22.25
C GLU A 213 -6.86 9.63 22.14
N ILE A 214 -6.83 8.59 22.99
CA ILE A 214 -5.85 7.48 22.88
C ILE A 214 -6.00 6.76 21.53
N ARG A 215 -7.24 6.57 21.07
CA ARG A 215 -7.55 5.95 19.78
C ARG A 215 -7.08 6.84 18.63
N ASP A 216 -7.28 8.15 18.72
CA ASP A 216 -6.87 9.13 17.71
C ASP A 216 -5.34 9.26 17.63
N ASP A 217 -4.65 9.11 18.77
CA ASP A 217 -3.18 9.00 18.86
C ASP A 217 -2.63 7.65 18.34
N LYS A 218 -3.52 6.71 17.98
CA LYS A 218 -3.19 5.39 17.42
C LYS A 218 -2.32 4.53 18.34
N VAL A 219 -2.45 4.71 19.65
CA VAL A 219 -1.70 3.93 20.64
C VAL A 219 -2.38 2.58 20.87
N SER A 220 -1.65 1.48 20.67
CA SER A 220 -2.16 0.11 20.80
C SER A 220 -1.92 -0.52 22.17
N THR A 221 -0.93 -0.03 22.93
CA THR A 221 -0.58 -0.55 24.26
C THR A 221 -1.01 0.43 25.34
N ILE A 222 -1.91 -0.01 26.22
CA ILE A 222 -2.55 0.82 27.24
C ILE A 222 -2.27 0.22 28.61
N ILE A 223 -1.66 1.01 29.49
CA ILE A 223 -1.36 0.64 30.88
C ILE A 223 -2.40 1.33 31.77
N ILE A 224 -3.07 0.57 32.62
CA ILE A 224 -4.11 1.09 33.52
C ILE A 224 -3.63 0.93 34.95
N ASP A 225 -3.38 2.04 35.64
CA ASP A 225 -3.22 2.08 37.09
C ASP A 225 -4.49 2.64 37.74
N ALA A 226 -5.31 1.71 38.20
CA ALA A 226 -6.57 1.97 38.87
C ALA A 226 -6.93 0.82 39.81
N ASN A 227 -7.92 1.03 40.68
CA ASN A 227 -8.51 -0.06 41.45
C ASN A 227 -9.33 -0.99 40.54
N ALA A 228 -9.67 -2.18 41.03
CA ALA A 228 -10.43 -3.18 40.27
C ALA A 228 -11.74 -2.61 39.67
N SER A 229 -12.51 -1.84 40.43
CA SER A 229 -13.79 -1.28 39.97
C SER A 229 -13.64 -0.26 38.84
N ILE A 230 -12.67 0.67 38.93
CA ILE A 230 -12.39 1.66 37.88
C ILE A 230 -11.76 0.98 36.66
N SER A 231 -10.84 0.02 36.84
CA SER A 231 -10.28 -0.78 35.74
C SER A 231 -11.38 -1.48 34.93
N HIS A 232 -12.37 -2.06 35.61
CA HIS A 232 -13.53 -2.66 34.97
C HIS A 232 -14.38 -1.64 34.20
N LEU A 233 -14.60 -0.44 34.75
CA LEU A 233 -15.31 0.64 34.04
C LEU A 233 -14.56 1.08 32.76
N ILE A 234 -13.25 1.26 32.84
CA ILE A 234 -12.40 1.62 31.68
C ILE A 234 -12.51 0.56 30.58
N LEU A 235 -12.38 -0.72 30.94
CA LEU A 235 -12.46 -1.82 29.97
C LEU A 235 -13.85 -1.93 29.33
N ARG A 236 -14.93 -1.71 30.09
CA ARG A 236 -16.30 -1.67 29.54
C ARG A 236 -16.46 -0.55 28.51
N LYS A 237 -16.03 0.66 28.83
CA LYS A 237 -16.09 1.81 27.91
C LYS A 237 -15.18 1.63 26.69
N ALA A 238 -14.02 1.00 26.87
CA ALA A 238 -13.15 0.63 25.76
C ALA A 238 -13.85 -0.36 24.81
N SER A 239 -14.61 -1.32 25.34
CA SER A 239 -15.39 -2.25 24.52
C SER A 239 -16.49 -1.55 23.72
N GLU A 240 -17.25 -0.65 24.37
CA GLU A 240 -18.26 0.18 23.71
C GLU A 240 -17.67 1.02 22.55
N LEU A 241 -16.39 1.40 22.65
CA LEU A 241 -15.66 2.15 21.62
C LEU A 241 -14.93 1.27 20.58
N GLY A 242 -15.06 -0.07 20.66
CA GLY A 242 -14.38 -1.01 19.77
C GLY A 242 -12.87 -1.13 20.01
N MET A 243 -12.37 -0.68 21.16
CA MET A 243 -10.95 -0.69 21.53
C MET A 243 -10.51 -1.99 22.21
N THR A 244 -11.32 -3.05 22.14
CA THR A 244 -11.04 -4.34 22.78
C THR A 244 -10.71 -5.45 21.80
N SER A 245 -10.49 -5.11 20.52
CA SER A 245 -10.02 -6.06 19.51
C SER A 245 -8.61 -6.60 19.86
N ALA A 246 -8.23 -7.71 19.22
CA ALA A 246 -6.90 -8.33 19.38
C ALA A 246 -5.70 -7.40 19.11
N PHE A 247 -5.93 -6.23 18.52
CA PHE A 247 -4.90 -5.22 18.28
C PHE A 247 -4.45 -4.49 19.56
N TYR A 248 -5.37 -4.30 20.52
CA TYR A 248 -5.07 -3.58 21.75
C TYR A 248 -4.50 -4.51 22.81
N LYS A 249 -3.47 -4.03 23.51
CA LYS A 249 -2.85 -4.70 24.64
C LYS A 249 -3.10 -3.87 25.90
N TYR A 250 -3.78 -4.45 26.88
CA TYR A 250 -4.04 -3.81 28.16
C TYR A 250 -3.16 -4.44 29.25
N ILE A 251 -2.49 -3.60 30.04
CA ILE A 251 -1.71 -4.02 31.21
C ILE A 251 -2.31 -3.35 32.44
N LEU A 252 -2.93 -4.12 33.32
CA LEU A 252 -3.51 -3.64 34.57
C LEU A 252 -2.48 -3.82 35.68
N THR A 253 -2.15 -2.75 36.40
CA THR A 253 -1.18 -2.80 37.51
C THR A 253 -1.79 -3.30 38.83
N THR A 254 -3.12 -3.38 38.91
CA THR A 254 -3.82 -3.87 40.09
C THR A 254 -3.52 -5.35 40.34
N MET A 255 -3.25 -5.69 41.61
CA MET A 255 -3.02 -7.07 42.05
C MET A 255 -4.33 -7.85 42.26
N ASP A 256 -5.46 -7.16 42.21
CA ASP A 256 -6.81 -7.73 42.30
C ASP A 256 -7.35 -8.16 40.91
N PHE A 257 -6.47 -8.31 39.91
CA PHE A 257 -6.84 -8.80 38.58
C PHE A 257 -7.63 -10.12 38.57
N PRO A 258 -7.33 -11.13 39.43
CA PRO A 258 -8.09 -12.37 39.48
C PRO A 258 -9.59 -12.21 39.74
N ILE A 259 -9.99 -11.11 40.41
CA ILE A 259 -11.36 -10.81 40.84
C ILE A 259 -12.15 -10.13 39.70
N LEU A 260 -11.44 -9.62 38.69
CA LEU A 260 -12.07 -8.98 37.53
C LEU A 260 -12.67 -10.03 36.60
N HIS A 261 -13.99 -10.19 36.68
CA HIS A 261 -14.75 -10.94 35.71
C HIS A 261 -14.97 -10.10 34.45
N LEU A 262 -14.29 -10.47 33.36
CA LEU A 262 -14.32 -9.76 32.07
C LEU A 262 -15.20 -10.46 31.01
N ASP A 263 -15.90 -11.53 31.40
CA ASP A 263 -16.73 -12.33 30.51
C ASP A 263 -17.96 -11.53 30.04
N GLY A 264 -18.20 -11.51 28.73
CA GLY A 264 -19.29 -10.76 28.12
C GLY A 264 -19.10 -9.24 28.04
N ILE A 265 -18.02 -8.70 28.62
CA ILE A 265 -17.67 -7.27 28.57
C ILE A 265 -16.62 -7.01 27.49
N VAL A 266 -15.66 -7.92 27.35
CA VAL A 266 -14.54 -7.79 26.44
C VAL A 266 -14.50 -9.01 25.53
N GLU A 267 -14.27 -8.82 24.24
CA GLU A 267 -14.13 -9.91 23.28
C GLU A 267 -13.10 -10.95 23.74
N ASP A 268 -13.32 -12.22 23.41
CA ASP A 268 -12.38 -13.31 23.72
C ASP A 268 -10.99 -13.12 23.10
N SER A 269 -10.89 -12.29 22.06
CA SER A 269 -9.65 -12.02 21.35
C SER A 269 -8.79 -10.93 21.98
N SER A 270 -9.25 -10.30 23.07
CA SER A 270 -8.55 -9.18 23.70
C SER A 270 -7.33 -9.62 24.50
N ASN A 271 -6.21 -8.92 24.33
CA ASN A 271 -4.97 -9.18 25.08
C ASN A 271 -4.96 -8.33 26.36
N ILE A 272 -5.47 -8.88 27.46
CA ILE A 272 -5.51 -8.21 28.77
C ILE A 272 -4.64 -8.96 29.75
N LEU A 273 -3.69 -8.24 30.34
CA LEU A 273 -2.75 -8.73 31.33
C LEU A 273 -2.99 -8.06 32.68
N GLY A 274 -2.74 -8.80 33.75
CA GLY A 274 -2.69 -8.25 35.09
C GLY A 274 -1.81 -9.09 36.02
N PHE A 275 -1.71 -8.64 37.26
CA PHE A 275 -0.83 -9.25 38.26
C PHE A 275 -1.64 -9.97 39.34
N SER A 276 -1.02 -10.99 39.93
CA SER A 276 -1.53 -11.71 41.10
C SER A 276 -0.38 -12.11 42.02
N MET A 277 -0.60 -11.98 43.32
CA MET A 277 0.36 -12.41 44.35
C MET A 277 -0.11 -13.67 45.10
N PHE A 278 -1.23 -14.27 44.69
CA PHE A 278 -1.76 -15.44 45.38
C PHE A 278 -0.90 -16.69 45.13
N ASN A 279 -0.68 -17.45 46.20
CA ASN A 279 -0.06 -18.76 46.14
C ASN A 279 -1.13 -19.86 46.12
N THR A 280 -1.61 -20.20 44.92
CA THR A 280 -2.66 -21.22 44.73
C THR A 280 -2.24 -22.64 45.13
N SER A 281 -0.94 -22.91 45.30
CA SER A 281 -0.43 -24.21 45.76
C SER A 281 -0.41 -24.36 47.28
N HIS A 282 -0.71 -23.31 48.04
CA HIS A 282 -0.73 -23.39 49.50
C HIS A 282 -1.86 -24.32 50.00
N PRO A 283 -1.62 -25.27 50.92
CA PRO A 283 -2.61 -26.27 51.32
C PRO A 283 -3.93 -25.69 51.84
N PHE A 284 -3.88 -24.55 52.53
CA PHE A 284 -5.06 -23.88 53.09
C PHE A 284 -5.78 -22.95 52.09
N TYR A 285 -5.19 -22.66 50.93
CA TYR A 285 -5.77 -21.72 49.96
C TYR A 285 -7.17 -22.13 49.48
N PRO A 286 -7.45 -23.41 49.14
CA PRO A 286 -8.80 -23.83 48.72
C PRO A 286 -9.85 -23.66 49.83
N GLU A 287 -9.47 -23.92 51.08
CA GLU A 287 -10.33 -23.77 52.25
C GLU A 287 -10.60 -22.29 52.55
N PHE A 288 -9.58 -21.45 52.48
CA PHE A 288 -9.70 -19.99 52.60
C PHE A 288 -10.71 -19.40 51.61
N VAL A 289 -10.58 -19.77 50.32
CA VAL A 289 -11.51 -19.32 49.27
C VAL A 289 -12.93 -19.84 49.50
N ARG A 290 -13.07 -21.09 49.95
CA ARG A 290 -14.37 -21.70 50.25
C ARG A 290 -15.07 -20.98 51.41
N SER A 291 -14.36 -20.68 52.48
CA SER A 291 -14.89 -19.96 53.64
C SER A 291 -15.34 -18.55 53.28
N LEU A 292 -14.55 -17.84 52.47
CA LEU A 292 -14.95 -16.53 51.93
C LEU A 292 -16.19 -16.61 51.05
N ASN A 293 -16.30 -17.60 50.17
CA ASN A 293 -17.49 -17.80 49.33
C ASN A 293 -18.75 -18.11 50.16
N MET A 294 -18.62 -18.94 51.21
CA MET A 294 -19.74 -19.24 52.12
C MET A 294 -20.20 -17.98 52.86
N SER A 295 -19.27 -17.24 53.46
CA SER A 295 -19.59 -15.98 54.15
C SER A 295 -20.18 -14.93 53.20
N TRP A 296 -19.71 -14.89 51.95
CA TRP A 296 -20.28 -14.03 50.91
C TRP A 296 -21.73 -14.39 50.62
N ARG A 297 -22.06 -15.68 50.45
CA ARG A 297 -23.44 -16.12 50.19
C ARG A 297 -24.39 -15.84 51.35
N GLU A 298 -23.91 -15.94 52.58
CA GLU A 298 -24.70 -15.66 53.78
C GLU A 298 -25.02 -14.17 53.93
N ASN A 299 -24.09 -13.29 53.56
CA ASN A 299 -24.23 -11.84 53.74
C ASN A 299 -24.70 -11.09 52.48
N CYS A 300 -24.60 -11.71 51.30
CA CYS A 300 -24.79 -11.08 49.98
C CYS A 300 -25.69 -11.94 49.09
N GLU A 301 -27.01 -11.93 49.35
CA GLU A 301 -27.98 -12.78 48.65
C GLU A 301 -28.15 -12.48 47.15
N ALA A 302 -27.62 -11.36 46.64
CA ALA A 302 -27.88 -10.86 45.28
C ALA A 302 -26.66 -10.86 44.33
N SER A 303 -25.44 -11.20 44.79
CA SER A 303 -24.22 -11.08 43.98
C SER A 303 -23.38 -12.36 43.95
N THR A 304 -22.93 -12.74 42.75
CA THR A 304 -21.95 -13.82 42.59
C THR A 304 -20.66 -13.44 43.30
N TYR A 305 -20.10 -14.37 44.08
CA TYR A 305 -18.83 -14.18 44.77
C TYR A 305 -17.71 -13.87 43.74
N PRO A 306 -17.09 -12.68 43.80
CA PRO A 306 -16.14 -12.25 42.78
C PRO A 306 -14.74 -12.86 42.94
N GLY A 307 -14.47 -13.53 44.06
CA GLY A 307 -13.16 -14.11 44.39
C GLY A 307 -12.49 -13.42 45.58
N PRO A 308 -11.35 -13.97 46.07
CA PRO A 308 -10.66 -13.44 47.23
C PRO A 308 -9.93 -12.13 46.90
N ALA A 309 -10.14 -11.09 47.71
CA ALA A 309 -9.35 -9.86 47.66
C ALA A 309 -7.91 -10.08 48.12
N LEU A 310 -6.94 -9.41 47.49
CA LEU A 310 -5.55 -9.49 47.95
C LEU A 310 -5.42 -9.00 49.40
N SER A 311 -6.14 -7.93 49.75
CA SER A 311 -6.09 -7.36 51.09
C SER A 311 -6.51 -8.35 52.18
N ALA A 312 -7.49 -9.23 51.90
CA ALA A 312 -7.91 -10.27 52.83
C ALA A 312 -6.80 -11.31 53.07
N ALA A 313 -6.12 -11.76 52.02
CA ALA A 313 -5.00 -12.69 52.17
C ALA A 313 -3.80 -12.04 52.86
N LEU A 314 -3.53 -10.76 52.60
CA LEU A 314 -2.49 -10.01 53.31
C LEU A 314 -2.80 -9.83 54.80
N MET A 315 -4.06 -9.56 55.15
CA MET A 315 -4.49 -9.48 56.56
C MET A 315 -4.35 -10.83 57.27
N PHE A 316 -4.68 -11.92 56.59
CA PHE A 316 -4.46 -13.28 57.11
C PHE A 316 -2.96 -13.55 57.37
N ASP A 317 -2.11 -13.31 56.37
CA ASP A 317 -0.66 -13.50 56.49
C ASP A 317 -0.06 -12.57 57.55
N ALA A 318 -0.59 -11.35 57.72
CA ALA A 318 -0.13 -10.39 58.72
C ALA A 318 -0.27 -10.89 60.16
N VAL A 319 -1.40 -11.53 60.50
CA VAL A 319 -1.61 -12.11 61.83
C VAL A 319 -0.58 -13.22 62.09
N HIS A 320 -0.33 -14.10 61.11
CA HIS A 320 0.66 -15.16 61.23
C HIS A 320 2.09 -14.63 61.39
N VAL A 321 2.46 -13.59 60.65
CA VAL A 321 3.77 -12.93 60.77
C VAL A 321 3.97 -12.34 62.16
N VAL A 322 2.97 -11.63 62.71
CA VAL A 322 3.07 -11.04 64.06
C VAL A 322 3.16 -12.13 65.12
N VAL A 323 2.32 -13.17 65.07
CA VAL A 323 2.37 -14.27 66.03
C VAL A 323 3.71 -15.00 65.98
N SER A 324 4.29 -15.19 64.78
CA SER A 324 5.59 -15.85 64.61
C SER A 324 6.71 -15.03 65.26
N ALA A 325 6.72 -13.70 65.06
CA ALA A 325 7.70 -12.82 65.71
C ALA A 325 7.53 -12.78 67.24
N VAL A 326 6.29 -12.71 67.72
CA VAL A 326 5.98 -12.73 69.16
C VAL A 326 6.43 -14.05 69.79
N ARG A 327 6.24 -15.19 69.11
CA ARG A 327 6.66 -16.51 69.59
C ARG A 327 8.17 -16.58 69.79
N GLU A 328 8.94 -16.05 68.85
CA GLU A 328 10.40 -16.02 68.97
C GLU A 328 10.87 -15.03 70.04
N LEU A 329 10.19 -13.89 70.21
CA LEU A 329 10.49 -12.95 71.31
C LEU A 329 10.15 -13.55 72.67
N ASN A 330 9.03 -14.27 72.80
CA ASN A 330 8.60 -14.87 74.07
C ASN A 330 9.53 -15.99 74.54
N ARG A 331 10.35 -16.57 73.64
CA ARG A 331 11.42 -17.51 74.01
C ARG A 331 12.60 -16.83 74.72
N SER A 332 12.81 -15.53 74.49
CA SER A 332 13.94 -14.78 75.03
C SER A 332 13.55 -13.80 76.16
N GLN A 333 12.34 -13.24 76.12
CA GLN A 333 11.83 -12.27 77.10
C GLN A 333 10.34 -12.50 77.37
N GLU A 334 9.90 -12.47 78.64
CA GLU A 334 8.47 -12.45 78.95
C GLU A 334 7.84 -11.15 78.45
N ILE A 335 6.84 -11.25 77.56
CA ILE A 335 6.21 -10.10 76.94
C ILE A 335 5.09 -9.57 77.84
N GLY A 336 5.29 -8.39 78.41
CA GLY A 336 4.25 -7.62 79.09
C GLY A 336 3.58 -6.61 78.16
N VAL A 337 2.26 -6.67 78.02
CA VAL A 337 1.48 -5.66 77.28
C VAL A 337 1.07 -4.54 78.23
N LYS A 338 1.45 -3.29 77.93
CA LYS A 338 1.13 -2.11 78.74
C LYS A 338 0.20 -1.17 77.98
N PRO A 339 -0.91 -0.69 78.58
CA PRO A 339 -1.75 0.32 77.96
C PRO A 339 -0.99 1.67 77.88
N LEU A 340 -1.06 2.33 76.72
CA LEU A 340 -0.41 3.61 76.46
C LEU A 340 -1.45 4.69 76.15
N ALA A 341 -1.09 5.96 76.35
CA ALA A 341 -1.90 7.11 75.95
C ALA A 341 -1.20 7.91 74.85
N CYS A 342 -1.94 8.37 73.83
CA CYS A 342 -1.40 9.17 72.72
C CYS A 342 -0.62 10.40 73.20
N THR A 343 -1.14 11.11 74.20
CA THR A 343 -0.55 12.35 74.74
C THR A 343 0.64 12.13 75.65
N SER A 344 0.89 10.90 76.10
CA SER A 344 2.00 10.58 77.00
C SER A 344 3.29 10.26 76.23
N ALA A 345 4.45 10.68 76.71
CA ALA A 345 5.75 10.32 76.10
C ALA A 345 6.19 8.86 76.36
N ASN A 346 5.32 8.02 76.95
CA ASN A 346 5.65 6.64 77.26
C ASN A 346 5.66 5.76 76.00
N ILE A 347 6.71 4.97 75.85
CA ILE A 347 6.88 3.98 74.78
C ILE A 347 6.65 2.56 75.29
N TRP A 348 6.41 1.60 74.39
CA TRP A 348 6.38 0.19 74.75
C TRP A 348 7.81 -0.41 74.73
N PRO A 349 8.35 -0.85 75.88
CA PRO A 349 9.77 -1.23 75.99
C PRO A 349 10.18 -2.44 75.15
N HIS A 350 9.24 -3.32 74.80
CA HIS A 350 9.51 -4.49 73.96
C HIS A 350 9.28 -4.23 72.46
N GLY A 351 8.83 -3.02 72.10
CA GLY A 351 8.51 -2.63 70.74
C GLY A 351 9.68 -2.77 69.78
N THR A 352 10.83 -2.24 70.21
CA THR A 352 12.08 -2.32 69.45
C THR A 352 12.54 -3.77 69.21
N SER A 353 12.48 -4.61 70.26
CA SER A 353 12.81 -6.03 70.16
C SER A 353 11.88 -6.76 69.20
N LEU A 354 10.56 -6.55 69.32
CA LEU A 354 9.57 -7.19 68.44
C LEU A 354 9.76 -6.79 66.98
N MET A 355 10.09 -5.53 66.69
CA MET A 355 10.38 -5.07 65.33
C MET A 355 11.60 -5.78 64.71
N ASN A 356 12.64 -6.04 65.50
CA ASN A 356 13.79 -6.80 65.03
C ASN A 356 13.41 -8.25 64.69
N TYR A 357 12.62 -8.91 65.54
CA TYR A 357 12.11 -10.25 65.25
C TYR A 357 11.19 -10.25 64.02
N LEU A 358 10.31 -9.26 63.87
CA LEU A 358 9.46 -9.10 62.68
C LEU A 358 10.27 -9.02 61.38
N ARG A 359 11.41 -8.31 61.37
CA ARG A 359 12.30 -8.23 60.20
C ARG A 359 13.02 -9.53 59.88
N MET A 360 13.11 -10.46 60.83
CA MET A 360 13.74 -11.78 60.68
C MET A 360 12.71 -12.90 60.46
N VAL A 361 11.41 -12.58 60.37
CA VAL A 361 10.38 -13.60 60.11
C VAL A 361 10.54 -14.15 58.70
N GLU A 362 10.57 -15.47 58.63
CA GLU A 362 10.39 -16.24 57.41
C GLU A 362 9.06 -17.00 57.52
N TYR A 363 8.12 -16.70 56.63
CA TYR A 363 6.79 -17.32 56.65
C TYR A 363 6.32 -17.61 55.21
N ASP A 364 5.76 -18.80 55.00
CA ASP A 364 5.14 -19.19 53.74
C ASP A 364 3.62 -19.13 53.89
N GLY A 365 3.01 -18.08 53.35
CA GLY A 365 1.60 -17.76 53.52
C GLY A 365 0.75 -17.92 52.25
N LEU A 366 -0.47 -17.38 52.31
CA LEU A 366 -1.41 -17.36 51.18
C LEU A 366 -0.91 -16.48 50.03
N THR A 367 -0.04 -15.51 50.30
CA THR A 367 0.61 -14.66 49.29
C THR A 367 2.02 -15.14 48.92
N GLY A 368 2.40 -16.36 49.30
CA GLY A 368 3.73 -16.93 49.05
C GLY A 368 4.74 -16.60 50.16
N ARG A 369 6.03 -16.63 49.82
CA ARG A 369 7.13 -16.40 50.75
C ARG A 369 7.11 -14.95 51.28
N VAL A 370 7.20 -14.78 52.58
CA VAL A 370 7.26 -13.50 53.29
C VAL A 370 8.62 -13.40 53.99
N GLU A 371 9.43 -12.45 53.52
CA GLU A 371 10.72 -12.07 54.10
C GLU A 371 10.83 -10.54 54.01
N PHE A 372 11.55 -9.91 54.92
CA PHE A 372 11.71 -8.45 54.93
C PHE A 372 13.16 -8.01 54.84
N ASN A 373 13.40 -6.92 54.13
CA ASN A 373 14.70 -6.26 54.11
C ASN A 373 14.94 -5.42 55.38
N SER A 374 16.14 -4.86 55.51
CA SER A 374 16.50 -3.96 56.62
C SER A 374 15.61 -2.71 56.73
N LYS A 375 14.88 -2.37 55.66
CA LYS A 375 13.94 -1.25 55.60
C LYS A 375 12.48 -1.66 55.86
N GLY A 376 12.21 -2.92 56.22
CA GLY A 376 10.86 -3.43 56.46
C GLY A 376 10.00 -3.60 55.20
N GLN A 377 10.59 -3.69 54.01
CA GLN A 377 9.87 -4.00 52.77
C GLN A 377 9.98 -5.49 52.48
N ARG A 378 8.90 -6.07 51.96
CA ARG A 378 8.89 -7.47 51.54
C ARG A 378 9.91 -7.73 50.42
N THR A 379 10.67 -8.80 50.54
CA THR A 379 11.62 -9.29 49.54
C THR A 379 11.39 -10.78 49.28
N ASN A 380 11.99 -11.30 48.20
CA ASN A 380 11.96 -12.72 47.85
C ASN A 380 10.53 -13.26 47.63
N TYR A 381 9.66 -12.43 47.06
CA TYR A 381 8.31 -12.80 46.66
C TYR A 381 8.20 -12.88 45.14
N THR A 382 7.14 -13.54 44.68
CA THR A 382 6.85 -13.72 43.25
C THR A 382 5.53 -13.07 42.89
N LEU A 383 5.50 -12.37 41.75
CA LEU A 383 4.30 -11.84 41.14
C LEU A 383 3.98 -12.67 39.91
N ARG A 384 2.80 -13.28 39.89
CA ARG A 384 2.31 -14.05 38.74
C ARG A 384 1.66 -13.09 37.76
N ILE A 385 1.96 -13.26 36.49
CA ILE A 385 1.36 -12.51 35.39
C ILE A 385 0.28 -13.37 34.79
N LEU A 386 -0.94 -12.84 34.82
CA LEU A 386 -2.13 -13.51 34.35
C LEU A 386 -2.63 -12.85 33.07
N GLU A 387 -3.11 -13.67 32.15
CA GLU A 387 -3.77 -13.27 30.92
C GLU A 387 -5.24 -13.67 30.97
N LYS A 388 -6.13 -12.80 30.48
CA LYS A 388 -7.54 -13.14 30.25
C LYS A 388 -7.64 -14.30 29.25
N SER A 389 -8.30 -15.39 29.61
CA SER A 389 -8.64 -16.49 28.70
C SER A 389 -10.14 -16.83 28.77
N ARG A 390 -10.61 -17.69 27.85
CA ARG A 390 -12.01 -18.15 27.80
C ARG A 390 -12.41 -18.98 29.02
N GLN A 391 -11.45 -19.62 29.66
CA GLN A 391 -11.66 -20.49 30.83
C GLN A 391 -11.33 -19.76 32.14
N GLY A 392 -11.23 -18.42 32.11
CA GLY A 392 -10.77 -17.59 33.22
C GLY A 392 -9.34 -17.09 33.02
N HIS A 393 -8.68 -16.73 34.11
CA HIS A 393 -7.32 -16.18 34.07
C HIS A 393 -6.28 -17.29 33.91
N ARG A 394 -5.36 -17.14 32.95
CA ARG A 394 -4.28 -18.08 32.66
C ARG A 394 -2.94 -17.49 33.07
N GLU A 395 -2.13 -18.25 33.80
CA GLU A 395 -0.76 -17.83 34.14
C GLU A 395 0.16 -17.94 32.91
N ILE A 396 0.83 -16.85 32.56
CA ILE A 396 1.70 -16.75 31.37
C ILE A 396 3.17 -16.42 31.72
N GLY A 397 3.42 -16.02 32.96
CA GLY A 397 4.77 -15.70 33.42
C GLY A 397 4.82 -15.38 34.91
N VAL A 398 6.04 -15.31 35.42
CA VAL A 398 6.35 -15.00 36.82
C VAL A 398 7.45 -13.94 36.86
N TRP A 399 7.20 -12.89 37.63
CA TRP A 399 8.19 -11.91 38.02
C TRP A 399 8.74 -12.25 39.41
N TYR A 400 10.06 -12.30 39.51
CA TYR A 400 10.77 -12.50 40.77
C TYR A 400 11.32 -11.15 41.25
N SER A 401 11.25 -10.90 42.57
CA SER A 401 11.79 -9.68 43.17
C SER A 401 13.30 -9.50 42.97
N ASN A 402 14.02 -10.50 42.46
CA ASN A 402 15.42 -10.41 42.03
C ASN A 402 15.60 -9.76 40.63
N ARG A 403 14.56 -9.08 40.12
CA ARG A 403 14.51 -8.37 38.83
C ARG A 403 14.52 -9.27 37.60
N THR A 404 14.06 -10.52 37.74
CA THR A 404 13.95 -11.46 36.62
C THR A 404 12.49 -11.68 36.23
N LEU A 405 12.24 -11.58 34.92
CA LEU A 405 10.96 -11.91 34.30
C LEU A 405 11.11 -13.24 33.59
N ALA A 406 10.43 -14.27 34.10
CA ALA A 406 10.30 -15.55 33.43
C ALA A 406 8.94 -15.58 32.73
N MET A 407 8.93 -15.36 31.42
CA MET A 407 7.71 -15.30 30.63
C MET A 407 7.71 -16.42 29.60
N ASN A 408 6.58 -17.11 29.44
CA ASN A 408 6.40 -18.05 28.35
C ASN A 408 6.29 -17.25 27.06
N ALA A 409 7.41 -17.13 26.34
CA ALA A 409 7.61 -16.27 25.17
C ALA A 409 6.63 -16.53 24.00
N THR A 410 5.82 -17.58 24.06
CA THR A 410 4.95 -18.06 22.98
C THR A 410 3.53 -17.48 22.97
N THR A 411 3.20 -16.52 23.85
CA THR A 411 1.79 -16.09 24.03
C THR A 411 1.47 -14.64 23.68
N LEU A 412 2.43 -13.70 23.80
CA LEU A 412 2.17 -12.25 23.59
C LEU A 412 2.92 -11.59 22.44
N ASP A 413 4.00 -12.22 21.98
CA ASP A 413 4.17 -12.30 20.54
C ASP A 413 3.05 -13.22 20.09
N ILE A 414 1.96 -12.60 19.67
CA ILE A 414 1.07 -13.22 18.71
C ILE A 414 2.01 -13.92 17.74
N ASN A 415 1.96 -15.26 17.68
CA ASN A 415 2.37 -16.01 16.49
C ASN A 415 1.54 -15.40 15.36
N LEU A 416 1.96 -14.22 14.85
CA LEU A 416 1.25 -13.44 13.85
C LEU A 416 1.03 -14.34 12.65
N SER A 417 2.07 -15.12 12.36
CA SER A 417 2.16 -16.23 11.41
C SER A 417 1.10 -17.34 11.53
N GLN A 418 0.31 -17.43 12.60
CA GLN A 418 -0.80 -18.38 12.72
C GLN A 418 -2.19 -17.70 12.75
N THR A 419 -2.31 -16.39 12.59
CA THR A 419 -3.52 -15.64 12.98
C THR A 419 -4.57 -15.33 11.90
N LEU A 420 -4.27 -15.43 10.60
CA LEU A 420 -5.33 -15.31 9.59
C LEU A 420 -6.15 -16.60 9.46
N ALA A 421 -5.57 -17.74 9.80
CA ALA A 421 -6.22 -19.04 9.69
C ALA A 421 -7.53 -19.09 10.51
N ASN A 422 -8.65 -19.41 9.86
CA ASN A 422 -10.00 -19.48 10.44
C ASN A 422 -10.64 -18.16 10.92
N LYS A 423 -10.03 -16.99 10.70
CA LYS A 423 -10.71 -15.70 10.93
C LYS A 423 -11.61 -15.34 9.75
N THR A 424 -12.71 -14.63 10.01
CA THR A 424 -13.60 -14.13 8.95
C THR A 424 -13.40 -12.61 8.79
N LEU A 425 -12.77 -12.19 7.70
CA LEU A 425 -12.49 -10.78 7.41
C LEU A 425 -13.64 -10.13 6.62
N VAL A 426 -14.03 -8.92 6.99
CA VAL A 426 -14.99 -8.11 6.23
C VAL A 426 -14.24 -7.33 5.16
N VAL A 427 -14.50 -7.65 3.90
CA VAL A 427 -13.84 -7.02 2.75
C VAL A 427 -14.80 -6.06 2.08
N THR A 428 -14.48 -4.77 2.13
CA THR A 428 -15.21 -3.74 1.38
C THR A 428 -14.70 -3.64 -0.06
N THR A 429 -15.61 -3.41 -0.99
CA THR A 429 -15.32 -3.31 -2.43
C THR A 429 -16.36 -2.45 -3.14
N ILE A 430 -16.08 -2.12 -4.40
CA ILE A 430 -16.92 -1.32 -5.29
C ILE A 430 -17.15 -2.09 -6.60
N LEU A 431 -18.30 -1.86 -7.25
CA LEU A 431 -18.60 -2.47 -8.55
C LEU A 431 -17.86 -1.72 -9.66
N GLU A 432 -16.93 -2.40 -10.32
CA GLU A 432 -16.20 -1.88 -11.47
C GLU A 432 -15.72 -3.04 -12.35
N ASN A 433 -16.05 -3.00 -13.65
CA ASN A 433 -15.67 -4.04 -14.59
C ASN A 433 -14.21 -3.85 -15.03
N PRO A 434 -13.37 -4.91 -15.16
CA PRO A 434 -13.61 -6.33 -14.84
C PRO A 434 -13.13 -6.75 -13.43
N TYR A 435 -12.94 -5.80 -12.51
CA TYR A 435 -12.41 -6.05 -11.17
C TYR A 435 -13.41 -6.76 -10.26
N VAL A 436 -14.62 -6.19 -10.12
CA VAL A 436 -15.74 -6.77 -9.37
C VAL A 436 -17.04 -6.47 -10.12
N MET A 437 -17.70 -7.52 -10.54
CA MET A 437 -18.91 -7.54 -11.33
C MET A 437 -19.97 -8.36 -10.60
N ARG A 438 -21.24 -8.01 -10.80
CA ARG A 438 -22.35 -8.86 -10.35
C ARG A 438 -22.54 -9.99 -11.35
N ARG A 439 -22.64 -11.22 -10.85
CA ARG A 439 -23.02 -12.35 -11.71
C ARG A 439 -24.42 -12.13 -12.29
N PRO A 440 -24.72 -12.61 -13.51
CA PRO A 440 -26.05 -12.48 -14.08
C PRO A 440 -27.15 -13.12 -13.20
N ASN A 441 -26.84 -14.22 -12.51
CA ASN A 441 -27.77 -14.92 -11.59
C ASN A 441 -27.66 -14.48 -10.12
N PHE A 442 -27.23 -13.24 -9.85
CA PHE A 442 -26.92 -12.77 -8.48
C PHE A 442 -28.10 -12.87 -7.49
N GLN A 443 -29.36 -12.83 -7.96
CA GLN A 443 -30.54 -12.89 -7.10
C GLN A 443 -30.76 -14.27 -6.47
N ALA A 444 -30.32 -15.34 -7.16
CA ALA A 444 -30.44 -16.71 -6.69
C ALA A 444 -29.25 -17.17 -5.81
N LEU A 445 -28.15 -16.41 -5.83
CA LEU A 445 -26.92 -16.72 -5.11
C LEU A 445 -26.86 -15.93 -3.80
N SER A 446 -26.25 -16.51 -2.76
CA SER A 446 -26.08 -15.86 -1.46
C SER A 446 -24.61 -15.65 -1.11
N GLY A 447 -24.32 -14.65 -0.27
CA GLY A 447 -22.96 -14.39 0.19
C GLY A 447 -22.01 -13.87 -0.89
N ASN A 448 -20.81 -14.47 -0.96
CA ASN A 448 -19.71 -14.05 -1.83
C ASN A 448 -19.89 -14.47 -3.29
N GLU A 449 -20.67 -15.52 -3.55
CA GLU A 449 -20.87 -16.09 -4.90
C GLU A 449 -21.65 -15.16 -5.84
N ARG A 450 -22.28 -14.10 -5.31
CA ARG A 450 -22.99 -13.08 -6.07
C ARG A 450 -22.05 -12.25 -6.97
N PHE A 451 -20.76 -12.26 -6.67
CA PHE A 451 -19.76 -11.45 -7.36
C PHE A 451 -18.78 -12.31 -8.16
N GLU A 452 -18.23 -11.73 -9.21
CA GLU A 452 -17.16 -12.30 -10.02
C GLU A 452 -16.24 -11.19 -10.52
N GLY A 453 -15.01 -11.51 -10.90
CA GLY A 453 -14.06 -10.52 -11.41
C GLY A 453 -12.63 -10.80 -10.93
N PHE A 454 -11.69 -9.98 -11.41
CA PHE A 454 -10.28 -10.12 -11.09
C PHE A 454 -10.00 -10.05 -9.58
N CYS A 455 -10.57 -9.06 -8.88
CA CYS A 455 -10.37 -8.89 -7.44
C CYS A 455 -11.01 -10.03 -6.64
N VAL A 456 -12.12 -10.60 -7.11
CA VAL A 456 -12.80 -11.73 -6.46
C VAL A 456 -11.96 -13.00 -6.57
N ASP A 457 -11.41 -13.28 -7.76
CA ASP A 457 -10.54 -14.43 -7.97
C ASP A 457 -9.21 -14.29 -7.23
N MET A 458 -8.60 -13.09 -7.24
CA MET A 458 -7.38 -12.80 -6.48
C MET A 458 -7.61 -12.98 -4.97
N LEU A 459 -8.73 -12.48 -4.44
CA LEU A 459 -9.07 -12.63 -3.03
C LEU A 459 -9.31 -14.10 -2.65
N ARG A 460 -9.84 -14.92 -3.57
CA ARG A 460 -9.96 -16.37 -3.37
C ARG A 460 -8.59 -17.03 -3.24
N GLU A 461 -7.64 -16.72 -4.13
CA GLU A 461 -6.27 -17.26 -4.05
C GLU A 461 -5.55 -16.81 -2.77
N LEU A 462 -5.72 -15.55 -2.36
CA LEU A 462 -5.18 -15.05 -1.09
C LEU A 462 -5.80 -15.78 0.11
N ALA A 463 -7.11 -16.01 0.09
CA ALA A 463 -7.82 -16.73 1.15
C ALA A 463 -7.39 -18.20 1.24
N GLU A 464 -7.12 -18.86 0.12
CA GLU A 464 -6.60 -20.23 0.09
C GLU A 464 -5.16 -20.32 0.61
N LEU A 465 -4.32 -19.35 0.25
CA LEU A 465 -2.92 -19.29 0.66
C LEU A 465 -2.76 -18.98 2.16
N LEU A 466 -3.50 -17.98 2.65
CA LEU A 466 -3.45 -17.52 4.05
C LEU A 466 -4.49 -18.21 4.96
N ARG A 467 -5.36 -19.07 4.40
CA ARG A 467 -6.39 -19.86 5.11
C ARG A 467 -7.43 -19.04 5.91
N PHE A 468 -7.73 -17.81 5.50
CA PHE A 468 -8.79 -17.00 6.11
C PHE A 468 -10.13 -17.15 5.38
N ARG A 469 -11.23 -16.90 6.09
CA ARG A 469 -12.56 -16.73 5.51
C ARG A 469 -12.82 -15.25 5.28
N TYR A 470 -13.64 -14.89 4.31
CA TYR A 470 -13.98 -13.49 4.08
C TYR A 470 -15.45 -13.31 3.73
N ARG A 471 -15.96 -12.09 3.92
CA ARG A 471 -17.29 -11.67 3.48
C ARG A 471 -17.16 -10.39 2.66
N LEU A 472 -17.61 -10.45 1.41
CA LEU A 472 -17.67 -9.28 0.53
C LEU A 472 -18.85 -8.38 0.90
N ARG A 473 -18.56 -7.09 1.06
CA ARG A 473 -19.53 -6.01 1.28
C ARG A 473 -19.29 -4.92 0.23
N LEU A 474 -20.38 -4.39 -0.32
CA LEU A 474 -20.30 -3.20 -1.16
C LEU A 474 -20.26 -1.96 -0.27
N VAL A 475 -19.39 -1.02 -0.61
CA VAL A 475 -19.32 0.29 0.03
C VAL A 475 -20.68 1.00 -0.06
N GLU A 476 -21.10 1.66 1.03
CA GLU A 476 -22.46 2.20 1.16
C GLU A 476 -22.75 3.37 0.20
N ASP A 477 -21.78 4.25 -0.01
CA ASP A 477 -21.90 5.47 -0.82
C ASP A 477 -21.46 5.29 -2.28
N GLY A 478 -20.91 4.13 -2.64
CA GLY A 478 -20.41 3.85 -3.98
C GLY A 478 -19.13 4.63 -4.35
N LEU A 479 -18.38 5.16 -3.38
CA LEU A 479 -17.19 5.97 -3.63
C LEU A 479 -15.91 5.25 -3.19
N TYR A 480 -14.81 5.59 -3.86
CA TYR A 480 -13.47 5.13 -3.46
C TYR A 480 -13.01 5.73 -2.13
N GLY A 481 -13.36 6.99 -1.90
CA GLY A 481 -13.02 7.76 -0.72
C GLY A 481 -12.15 8.97 -1.02
N ALA A 482 -12.65 10.12 -0.61
CA ALA A 482 -12.04 11.44 -0.74
C ALA A 482 -12.13 12.19 0.61
N PRO A 483 -11.17 13.08 0.91
CA PRO A 483 -11.19 13.87 2.14
C PRO A 483 -12.30 14.93 2.08
N GLU A 484 -13.04 15.06 3.17
CA GLU A 484 -14.04 16.12 3.36
C GLU A 484 -13.45 17.33 4.10
N PRO A 485 -14.05 18.53 3.97
CA PRO A 485 -13.59 19.75 4.66
C PRO A 485 -13.56 19.64 6.20
N ASN A 486 -14.37 18.74 6.75
CA ASN A 486 -14.45 18.45 8.19
C ASN A 486 -13.30 17.54 8.69
N GLY A 487 -12.39 17.10 7.81
CA GLY A 487 -11.31 16.17 8.13
C GLY A 487 -11.70 14.69 8.12
N SER A 488 -12.97 14.37 7.88
CA SER A 488 -13.47 13.01 7.71
C SER A 488 -13.24 12.50 6.27
N TRP A 489 -13.42 11.20 6.06
CA TRP A 489 -13.24 10.55 4.77
C TRP A 489 -14.49 9.78 4.38
N THR A 490 -14.85 9.88 3.10
CA THR A 490 -15.93 9.11 2.47
C THR A 490 -15.43 7.77 1.94
N GLY A 491 -16.33 6.96 1.39
CA GLY A 491 -16.03 5.77 0.62
C GLY A 491 -15.36 4.64 1.39
N MET A 492 -14.66 3.79 0.65
CA MET A 492 -13.92 2.67 1.23
C MET A 492 -12.82 3.14 2.20
N VAL A 493 -12.19 4.30 1.97
CA VAL A 493 -11.23 4.89 2.93
C VAL A 493 -11.91 5.18 4.27
N GLY A 494 -13.08 5.82 4.25
CA GLY A 494 -13.87 6.11 5.45
C GLY A 494 -14.32 4.83 6.19
N GLU A 495 -14.69 3.77 5.46
CA GLU A 495 -15.03 2.49 6.06
C GLU A 495 -13.85 1.83 6.78
N LEU A 496 -12.63 1.94 6.25
CA LEU A 496 -11.41 1.43 6.89
C LEU A 496 -11.01 2.24 8.13
N ILE A 497 -11.10 3.58 8.06
CA ILE A 497 -10.79 4.47 9.20
C ILE A 497 -11.76 4.20 10.36
N ASN A 498 -13.05 4.07 10.05
CA ASN A 498 -14.09 3.77 11.03
C ASN A 498 -14.14 2.29 11.43
N ARG A 499 -13.23 1.45 10.94
CA ARG A 499 -13.16 0.00 11.16
C ARG A 499 -14.48 -0.74 10.90
N LYS A 500 -15.26 -0.27 9.91
CA LYS A 500 -16.44 -0.97 9.39
C LYS A 500 -16.05 -2.16 8.49
N ALA A 501 -14.84 -2.12 7.94
CA ALA A 501 -14.24 -3.17 7.11
C ALA A 501 -12.78 -3.41 7.53
N ASP A 502 -12.31 -4.64 7.36
CA ASP A 502 -10.94 -5.07 7.69
C ASP A 502 -9.99 -4.89 6.50
N LEU A 503 -10.50 -5.05 5.28
CA LEU A 503 -9.74 -4.92 4.03
C LEU A 503 -10.58 -4.18 2.99
N ALA A 504 -9.93 -3.37 2.16
CA ALA A 504 -10.49 -2.82 0.93
C ALA A 504 -9.80 -3.43 -0.28
N VAL A 505 -10.55 -4.20 -1.08
CA VAL A 505 -10.03 -4.87 -2.28
C VAL A 505 -10.83 -4.40 -3.49
N ALA A 506 -10.20 -3.56 -4.32
CA ALA A 506 -10.76 -2.99 -5.54
C ALA A 506 -9.62 -2.53 -6.46
N ALA A 507 -9.94 -1.83 -7.55
CA ALA A 507 -8.99 -1.01 -8.32
C ALA A 507 -8.54 0.22 -7.49
N PHE A 508 -7.93 -0.03 -6.34
CA PHE A 508 -7.72 0.96 -5.30
C PHE A 508 -6.33 1.59 -5.41
N THR A 509 -6.27 2.76 -6.05
CA THR A 509 -5.01 3.48 -6.30
C THR A 509 -4.35 3.92 -4.98
N ILE A 510 -3.09 3.54 -4.80
CA ILE A 510 -2.24 4.01 -3.69
C ILE A 510 -1.89 5.49 -3.95
N THR A 511 -2.22 6.37 -3.00
CA THR A 511 -1.92 7.81 -3.09
C THR A 511 -1.38 8.32 -1.76
N ALA A 512 -0.55 9.35 -1.79
CA ALA A 512 0.08 9.92 -0.60
C ALA A 512 -0.93 10.48 0.43
N GLU A 513 -2.12 10.91 -0.01
CA GLU A 513 -3.17 11.38 0.90
C GLU A 513 -3.84 10.21 1.64
N ARG A 514 -4.08 9.09 0.93
CA ARG A 514 -4.67 7.88 1.52
C ARG A 514 -3.69 7.16 2.45
N GLU A 515 -2.42 7.07 2.07
CA GLU A 515 -1.37 6.40 2.87
C GLU A 515 -1.13 7.08 4.24
N LYS A 516 -1.53 8.35 4.41
CA LYS A 516 -1.49 9.04 5.71
C LYS A 516 -2.53 8.53 6.70
N VAL A 517 -3.64 7.99 6.21
CA VAL A 517 -4.82 7.64 7.02
C VAL A 517 -5.13 6.15 7.05
N ILE A 518 -4.67 5.40 6.05
CA ILE A 518 -4.81 3.94 5.94
C ILE A 518 -3.50 3.32 5.46
N ASP A 519 -3.28 2.04 5.78
CA ASP A 519 -2.12 1.29 5.30
C ASP A 519 -2.44 0.59 3.97
N PHE A 520 -1.41 0.38 3.15
CA PHE A 520 -1.50 -0.40 1.92
C PHE A 520 -0.55 -1.58 1.92
N SER A 521 -0.95 -2.65 1.22
CA SER A 521 -0.02 -3.70 0.80
C SER A 521 0.94 -3.20 -0.29
N LYS A 522 1.94 -4.01 -0.64
CA LYS A 522 2.64 -3.82 -1.93
C LYS A 522 1.63 -3.90 -3.10
N PRO A 523 1.85 -3.13 -4.17
CA PRO A 523 0.92 -3.06 -5.27
C PRO A 523 0.85 -4.39 -6.01
N PHE A 524 -0.37 -4.92 -6.22
CA PHE A 524 -0.59 -6.17 -6.95
C PHE A 524 -0.66 -5.95 -8.47
N MET A 525 -0.84 -4.71 -8.92
CA MET A 525 -0.89 -4.34 -10.33
C MET A 525 -0.32 -2.93 -10.51
N THR A 526 0.64 -2.78 -11.42
CA THR A 526 1.23 -1.50 -11.80
C THR A 526 0.52 -0.91 -13.02
N LEU A 527 0.30 0.39 -13.01
CA LEU A 527 -0.47 1.13 -14.02
C LEU A 527 -0.06 2.59 -14.05
N GLY A 528 -0.69 3.38 -14.93
CA GLY A 528 -0.55 4.82 -14.94
C GLY A 528 -1.74 5.47 -15.63
N ILE A 529 -1.82 6.80 -15.57
CA ILE A 529 -2.79 7.58 -16.33
C ILE A 529 -2.43 7.45 -17.81
N SER A 530 -3.43 7.14 -18.62
CA SER A 530 -3.34 7.01 -20.07
C SER A 530 -4.41 7.87 -20.73
N ILE A 531 -4.19 8.18 -22.00
CA ILE A 531 -5.12 8.98 -22.80
C ILE A 531 -5.89 8.02 -23.72
N LEU A 532 -7.20 7.94 -23.54
CA LEU A 532 -8.09 7.19 -24.41
C LEU A 532 -8.77 8.13 -25.40
N TYR A 533 -8.69 7.75 -26.67
CA TYR A 533 -9.28 8.52 -27.74
C TYR A 533 -9.84 7.60 -28.82
N ARG A 534 -10.64 8.14 -29.73
CA ARG A 534 -11.16 7.38 -30.86
C ARG A 534 -10.10 7.17 -31.94
N VAL A 535 -10.12 6.00 -32.57
CA VAL A 535 -9.24 5.67 -33.70
C VAL A 535 -9.54 6.62 -34.85
N HIS A 536 -8.52 7.28 -35.37
CA HIS A 536 -8.60 7.99 -36.63
C HIS A 536 -8.36 7.00 -37.77
N MET A 537 -9.44 6.49 -38.36
CA MET A 537 -9.33 5.79 -39.63
C MET A 537 -8.91 6.82 -40.69
N GLY A 538 -7.65 6.73 -41.12
CA GLY A 538 -7.12 7.55 -42.21
C GLY A 538 -8.05 7.52 -43.41
N ARG A 539 -8.16 8.65 -44.11
CA ARG A 539 -8.98 8.76 -45.33
C ARG A 539 -8.52 7.67 -46.30
N LYS A 540 -9.45 6.83 -46.76
CA LYS A 540 -9.16 5.83 -47.80
C LYS A 540 -8.49 6.54 -49.00
N PRO A 541 -7.43 5.97 -49.59
CA PRO A 541 -6.75 6.58 -50.72
C PRO A 541 -7.77 6.88 -51.83
N GLY A 542 -7.72 8.10 -52.36
CA GLY A 542 -8.62 8.51 -53.43
C GLY A 542 -8.22 7.87 -54.77
N TYR A 543 -9.13 7.90 -55.75
CA TYR A 543 -8.85 7.34 -57.09
C TYR A 543 -7.58 7.92 -57.77
N PHE A 544 -7.17 9.14 -57.43
CA PHE A 544 -5.97 9.80 -57.96
C PHE A 544 -4.72 9.64 -57.08
N SER A 545 -4.70 8.67 -56.16
CA SER A 545 -3.56 8.47 -55.24
C SER A 545 -2.22 8.20 -55.93
N PHE A 546 -2.25 7.79 -57.21
CA PHE A 546 -1.03 7.64 -58.02
C PHE A 546 -0.36 8.99 -58.36
N LEU A 547 -1.04 10.13 -58.23
CA LEU A 547 -0.43 11.46 -58.43
C LEU A 547 0.25 11.99 -57.16
N ASP A 548 -0.12 11.48 -55.99
CA ASP A 548 0.39 11.90 -54.66
C ASP A 548 1.91 11.74 -54.45
N PRO A 549 2.67 10.85 -55.12
CA PRO A 549 4.12 10.75 -54.94
C PRO A 549 4.89 12.03 -55.27
N PHE A 550 4.31 12.93 -56.06
CA PHE A 550 4.84 14.25 -56.35
C PHE A 550 3.82 15.33 -56.00
N SER A 551 4.30 16.45 -55.46
CA SER A 551 3.43 17.58 -55.17
C SER A 551 2.90 18.21 -56.47
N PRO A 552 1.73 18.88 -56.44
CA PRO A 552 1.19 19.57 -57.62
C PRO A 552 2.16 20.59 -58.24
N ALA A 553 3.04 21.19 -57.43
CA ALA A 553 4.07 22.10 -57.90
C ALA A 553 5.11 21.39 -58.78
N VAL A 554 5.56 20.18 -58.40
CA VAL A 554 6.50 19.39 -59.20
C VAL A 554 5.87 19.01 -60.54
N TRP A 555 4.61 18.59 -60.55
CA TRP A 555 3.88 18.31 -61.79
C TRP A 555 3.80 19.52 -62.72
N LEU A 556 3.57 20.72 -62.17
CA LEU A 556 3.55 21.96 -62.95
C LEU A 556 4.93 22.30 -63.53
N PHE A 557 6.01 22.18 -62.73
CA PHE A 557 7.37 22.39 -63.24
C PHE A 557 7.77 21.36 -64.30
N MET A 558 7.31 20.12 -64.18
CA MET A 558 7.50 19.08 -65.20
C MET A 558 6.82 19.45 -66.52
N LEU A 559 5.58 19.95 -66.48
CA LEU A 559 4.88 20.43 -67.67
C LEU A 559 5.59 21.62 -68.33
N LEU A 560 6.07 22.58 -67.53
CA LEU A 560 6.83 23.73 -68.03
C LEU A 560 8.17 23.30 -68.65
N ALA A 561 8.89 22.38 -68.02
CA ALA A 561 10.14 21.82 -68.55
C ALA A 561 9.91 21.08 -69.88
N TYR A 562 8.84 20.29 -69.97
CA TYR A 562 8.42 19.63 -71.22
C TYR A 562 8.22 20.64 -72.36
N LEU A 563 7.42 21.69 -72.15
CA LEU A 563 7.17 22.72 -73.15
C LEU A 563 8.44 23.48 -73.54
N ALA A 564 9.30 23.80 -72.56
CA ALA A 564 10.57 24.48 -72.79
C ALA A 564 11.51 23.63 -73.66
N VAL A 565 11.64 22.34 -73.37
CA VAL A 565 12.50 21.43 -74.15
C VAL A 565 11.97 21.24 -75.56
N SER A 566 10.65 21.11 -75.75
CA SER A 566 10.03 21.07 -77.08
C SER A 566 10.31 22.34 -77.90
N CYS A 567 10.22 23.52 -77.27
CA CYS A 567 10.53 24.79 -77.91
C CYS A 567 12.01 24.89 -78.29
N VAL A 568 12.92 24.54 -77.37
CA VAL A 568 14.37 24.55 -77.61
C VAL A 568 14.75 23.55 -78.71
N LEU A 569 14.16 22.35 -78.73
CA LEU A 569 14.37 21.38 -79.80
C LEU A 569 13.88 21.89 -81.16
N PHE A 570 12.69 22.51 -81.21
CA PHE A 570 12.16 23.10 -82.44
C PHE A 570 13.08 24.21 -82.97
N LEU A 571 13.53 25.12 -82.10
CA LEU A 571 14.42 26.21 -82.48
C LEU A 571 15.80 25.69 -82.90
N ALA A 572 16.39 24.80 -82.11
CA ALA A 572 17.70 24.21 -82.40
C ALA A 572 17.69 23.43 -83.72
N ALA A 573 16.63 22.66 -84.00
CA ALA A 573 16.49 21.91 -85.24
C ALA A 573 16.30 22.80 -86.46
N ARG A 574 15.62 23.95 -86.33
CA ARG A 574 15.44 24.91 -87.43
C ARG A 574 16.71 25.71 -87.73
N LEU A 575 17.47 26.08 -86.69
CA LEU A 575 18.71 26.85 -86.82
C LEU A 575 19.89 25.98 -87.26
N SER A 576 19.92 24.69 -86.93
CA SER A 576 21.02 23.81 -87.31
C SER A 576 20.90 23.34 -88.77
N PRO A 577 21.86 23.68 -89.66
CA PRO A 577 21.80 23.27 -91.07
C PRO A 577 21.92 21.75 -91.26
N TYR A 578 22.53 21.04 -90.31
CA TYR A 578 22.73 19.58 -90.36
C TYR A 578 21.46 18.74 -90.11
N GLU A 579 20.37 19.34 -89.64
CA GLU A 579 19.07 18.65 -89.49
C GLU A 579 18.23 18.68 -90.77
N TRP A 580 18.55 19.58 -91.69
CA TRP A 580 17.89 19.67 -92.99
C TRP A 580 18.49 18.63 -93.93
N TYR A 581 17.68 17.66 -94.39
CA TYR A 581 18.15 16.60 -95.27
C TYR A 581 17.23 16.41 -96.48
N ASN A 582 17.80 15.88 -97.55
CA ASN A 582 17.03 15.55 -98.75
C ASN A 582 16.44 14.13 -98.61
N PRO A 583 15.10 13.96 -98.61
CA PRO A 583 14.45 12.66 -98.44
C PRO A 583 14.66 11.71 -99.64
N HIS A 584 15.11 12.19 -100.79
CA HIS A 584 15.34 11.38 -101.99
C HIS A 584 16.78 11.52 -102.53
N PRO A 585 17.74 10.72 -102.04
CA PRO A 585 19.16 10.79 -102.45
C PRO A 585 19.41 10.49 -103.94
N CYS A 586 18.44 9.86 -104.62
CA CYS A 586 18.56 9.36 -105.98
C CYS A 586 18.28 10.41 -107.07
N LEU A 587 17.65 11.55 -106.72
CA LEU A 587 17.29 12.62 -107.66
C LEU A 587 18.29 13.79 -107.58
N ARG A 588 19.49 13.64 -108.16
CA ARG A 588 20.53 14.70 -108.21
C ARG A 588 20.11 16.00 -108.94
N ALA A 589 18.97 16.01 -109.64
CA ALA A 589 18.50 17.14 -110.45
C ALA A 589 17.74 18.24 -109.67
N ARG A 590 17.42 18.04 -108.37
CA ARG A 590 16.77 19.07 -107.52
C ARG A 590 17.40 19.14 -106.12
N PRO A 591 18.56 19.81 -105.94
CA PRO A 591 19.23 19.93 -104.64
C PRO A 591 18.55 20.86 -103.63
N HIS A 592 17.47 21.57 -104.01
CA HIS A 592 16.84 22.62 -103.20
C HIS A 592 15.64 22.18 -102.35
N ILE A 593 15.29 20.89 -102.32
CA ILE A 593 14.20 20.37 -101.46
C ILE A 593 14.84 19.77 -100.20
N LEU A 594 14.96 20.58 -99.15
CA LEU A 594 15.42 20.15 -97.84
C LEU A 594 14.21 20.02 -96.92
N GLU A 595 14.06 18.86 -96.28
CA GLU A 595 13.01 18.60 -95.29
C GLU A 595 13.62 18.52 -93.89
N ASN A 596 12.86 19.02 -92.91
CA ASN A 596 13.20 18.95 -91.51
C ASN A 596 12.10 18.16 -90.78
N GLN A 597 12.47 17.06 -90.12
CA GLN A 597 11.53 16.19 -89.40
C GLN A 597 10.94 16.86 -88.14
N TYR A 598 11.58 17.89 -87.59
CA TYR A 598 11.11 18.63 -86.43
C TYR A 598 10.09 19.73 -86.82
N THR A 599 8.85 19.31 -87.04
CA THR A 599 7.68 20.21 -87.03
C THR A 599 7.29 20.54 -85.59
N LEU A 600 6.50 21.60 -85.35
CA LEU A 600 6.07 21.96 -83.98
C LEU A 600 5.41 20.78 -83.25
N GLY A 601 4.57 20.01 -83.96
CA GLY A 601 3.94 18.79 -83.42
C GLY A 601 4.96 17.67 -83.14
N ASN A 602 5.90 17.43 -84.06
CA ASN A 602 6.94 16.42 -83.89
C ASN A 602 7.94 16.77 -82.77
N SER A 603 8.23 18.07 -82.57
CA SER A 603 9.03 18.58 -81.44
C SER A 603 8.30 18.50 -80.10
N LEU A 604 6.97 18.54 -80.09
CA LEU A 604 6.15 18.25 -78.90
C LEU A 604 6.07 16.75 -78.62
N TRP A 605 6.01 15.92 -79.66
CA TRP A 605 5.94 14.46 -79.53
C TRP A 605 7.27 13.81 -79.09
N PHE A 606 8.40 14.34 -79.55
CA PHE A 606 9.73 13.78 -79.24
C PHE A 606 10.00 13.67 -77.71
N PRO A 607 9.80 14.72 -76.89
CA PRO A 607 10.02 14.61 -75.44
C PRO A 607 9.07 13.64 -74.73
N VAL A 608 7.86 13.42 -75.27
CA VAL A 608 6.89 12.43 -74.73
C VAL A 608 7.46 11.02 -74.83
N GLY A 609 8.11 10.66 -75.94
CA GLY A 609 8.77 9.35 -76.10
C GLY A 609 9.89 9.09 -75.09
N GLY A 610 10.61 10.14 -74.68
CA GLY A 610 11.58 10.08 -73.58
C GLY A 610 10.92 9.90 -72.21
N PHE A 611 9.81 10.60 -71.96
CA PHE A 611 9.06 10.51 -70.71
C PHE A 611 8.36 9.16 -70.54
N MET A 612 7.88 8.54 -71.63
CA MET A 612 7.25 7.22 -71.61
C MET A 612 8.25 6.05 -71.71
N GLN A 613 9.56 6.33 -71.82
CA GLN A 613 10.63 5.33 -71.99
C GLN A 613 10.47 4.42 -73.24
N GLN A 614 9.70 4.86 -74.25
CA GLN A 614 9.46 4.11 -75.48
C GLN A 614 10.37 4.53 -76.64
N GLY A 615 11.10 5.64 -76.48
CA GLY A 615 11.91 6.24 -77.54
C GLY A 615 11.07 7.04 -78.53
N SER A 616 11.72 7.64 -79.52
CA SER A 616 11.08 8.39 -80.60
C SER A 616 11.55 7.87 -81.95
N GLU A 617 10.64 7.84 -82.94
CA GLU A 617 11.00 7.50 -84.33
C GLU A 617 11.92 8.55 -84.97
N ILE A 618 11.88 9.78 -84.44
CA ILE A 618 12.70 10.90 -84.89
C ILE A 618 14.07 10.81 -84.22
N MET A 619 15.14 10.78 -85.02
CA MET A 619 16.51 10.67 -84.54
C MET A 619 17.28 11.98 -84.77
N PRO A 620 17.77 12.67 -83.70
CA PRO A 620 18.54 13.90 -83.85
C PRO A 620 19.88 13.64 -84.57
N ARG A 621 20.16 14.43 -85.59
CA ARG A 621 21.37 14.31 -86.42
C ARG A 621 22.43 15.34 -86.03
N ALA A 622 22.02 16.58 -85.79
CA ALA A 622 22.93 17.65 -85.39
C ALA A 622 23.45 17.44 -83.96
N LEU A 623 24.65 17.94 -83.68
CA LEU A 623 25.23 17.85 -82.35
C LEU A 623 24.39 18.64 -81.31
N SER A 624 23.86 19.80 -81.69
CA SER A 624 23.02 20.65 -80.83
C SER A 624 21.75 19.95 -80.35
N THR A 625 21.01 19.32 -81.26
CA THR A 625 19.78 18.57 -80.97
C THR A 625 20.08 17.29 -80.18
N ARG A 626 21.21 16.62 -80.44
CA ARG A 626 21.69 15.48 -79.64
C ARG A 626 22.02 15.85 -78.20
N CYS A 627 22.67 17.00 -77.97
CA CYS A 627 22.96 17.47 -76.63
C CYS A 627 21.67 17.78 -75.84
N VAL A 628 20.72 18.50 -76.45
CA VAL A 628 19.42 18.79 -75.81
C VAL A 628 18.66 17.49 -75.49
N SER A 629 18.64 16.55 -76.43
CA SER A 629 17.99 15.24 -76.25
C SER A 629 18.66 14.40 -75.16
N GLY A 630 20.00 14.39 -75.10
CA GLY A 630 20.76 13.68 -74.08
C GLY A 630 20.53 14.22 -72.66
N VAL A 631 20.48 15.54 -72.51
CA VAL A 631 20.15 16.18 -71.23
C VAL A 631 18.70 15.87 -70.83
N TRP A 632 17.76 15.91 -71.78
CA TRP A 632 16.37 15.53 -71.53
C TRP A 632 16.23 14.07 -71.09
N TRP A 633 16.93 13.14 -71.73
CA TRP A 633 16.92 11.73 -71.34
C TRP A 633 17.51 11.50 -69.95
N ALA A 634 18.59 12.19 -69.59
CA ALA A 634 19.13 12.12 -68.23
C ALA A 634 18.14 12.66 -67.18
N PHE A 635 17.49 13.80 -67.48
CA PHE A 635 16.49 14.41 -66.61
C PHE A 635 15.28 13.49 -66.41
N THR A 636 14.71 12.96 -67.49
CA THR A 636 13.54 12.06 -67.42
C THR A 636 13.84 10.76 -66.70
N LEU A 637 15.03 10.18 -66.87
CA LEU A 637 15.47 8.98 -66.14
C LEU A 637 15.46 9.23 -64.63
N ILE A 638 16.02 10.36 -64.18
CA ILE A 638 16.05 10.73 -62.75
C ILE A 638 14.64 10.90 -62.20
N ILE A 639 13.77 11.63 -62.92
CA ILE A 639 12.40 11.89 -62.47
C ILE A 639 11.58 10.60 -62.36
N ILE A 640 11.62 9.72 -63.35
CA ILE A 640 10.86 8.46 -63.33
C ILE A 640 11.38 7.54 -62.22
N SER A 641 12.71 7.49 -62.01
CA SER A 641 13.30 6.69 -60.93
C SER A 641 12.88 7.22 -59.54
N SER A 642 12.81 8.54 -59.37
CA SER A 642 12.32 9.15 -58.12
C SER A 642 10.82 8.89 -57.90
N TYR A 643 10.01 8.95 -58.96
CA TYR A 643 8.58 8.65 -58.89
C TYR A 643 8.34 7.20 -58.46
N THR A 644 9.03 6.24 -59.08
CA THR A 644 8.86 4.82 -58.75
C THR A 644 9.33 4.50 -57.32
N ALA A 645 10.40 5.13 -56.86
CA ALA A 645 10.86 5.01 -55.47
C ALA A 645 9.84 5.57 -54.45
N ASN A 646 9.32 6.77 -54.67
CA ASN A 646 8.34 7.39 -53.77
C ASN A 646 7.00 6.65 -53.78
N LEU A 647 6.53 6.19 -54.95
CA LEU A 647 5.31 5.41 -55.08
C LEU A 647 5.43 4.08 -54.30
N ALA A 648 6.57 3.38 -54.41
CA ALA A 648 6.80 2.16 -53.64
C ALA A 648 6.82 2.41 -52.13
N ALA A 649 7.42 3.52 -51.67
CA ALA A 649 7.40 3.92 -50.26
C ALA A 649 5.98 4.26 -49.77
N PHE A 650 5.18 4.96 -50.57
CA PHE A 650 3.81 5.33 -50.23
C PHE A 650 2.88 4.12 -50.13
N LEU A 651 3.04 3.14 -51.02
CA LEU A 651 2.24 1.92 -51.02
C LEU A 651 2.58 0.95 -49.88
N THR A 652 3.79 1.04 -49.32
CA THR A 652 4.22 0.19 -48.21
C THR A 652 3.90 0.79 -46.84
N VAL A 653 3.72 2.11 -46.74
CA VAL A 653 3.52 2.81 -45.47
C VAL A 653 2.26 3.68 -45.54
N GLN A 654 1.11 3.12 -45.16
CA GLN A 654 -0.04 3.93 -44.76
C GLN A 654 0.16 4.33 -43.29
N ARG A 655 0.84 5.46 -43.04
CA ARG A 655 0.92 6.02 -41.69
C ARG A 655 -0.47 6.48 -41.25
N MET A 656 -0.95 5.93 -40.15
CA MET A 656 -2.05 6.57 -39.42
C MET A 656 -1.49 7.86 -38.83
N GLU A 657 -1.89 9.01 -39.37
CA GLU A 657 -1.60 10.30 -38.75
C GLU A 657 -2.44 10.42 -37.47
N VAL A 658 -1.79 10.31 -36.32
CA VAL A 658 -2.42 10.56 -35.02
C VAL A 658 -2.28 12.06 -34.75
N PRO A 659 -3.38 12.81 -34.52
CA PRO A 659 -3.32 14.27 -34.36
C PRO A 659 -2.62 14.74 -33.08
N VAL A 660 -2.37 13.84 -32.13
CA VAL A 660 -1.77 14.08 -30.82
C VAL A 660 -0.92 12.87 -30.47
N GLU A 661 0.36 13.05 -30.15
CA GLU A 661 1.25 11.95 -29.74
C GLU A 661 1.49 11.97 -28.21
N SER A 662 1.44 13.15 -27.60
CA SER A 662 1.77 13.37 -26.18
C SER A 662 0.73 14.19 -25.43
N ALA A 663 0.83 14.20 -24.09
CA ALA A 663 0.01 15.09 -23.26
C ALA A 663 0.37 16.58 -23.45
N ASP A 664 1.61 16.89 -23.81
CA ASP A 664 2.03 18.27 -24.09
C ASP A 664 1.31 18.80 -25.34
N ASP A 665 1.25 17.99 -26.42
CA ASP A 665 0.49 18.33 -27.63
C ASP A 665 -0.98 18.57 -27.31
N LEU A 666 -1.56 17.76 -26.41
CA LEU A 666 -2.95 17.90 -25.99
C LEU A 666 -3.17 19.19 -25.19
N ALA A 667 -2.20 19.62 -24.38
CA ALA A 667 -2.25 20.83 -23.56
C ALA A 667 -2.03 22.11 -24.39
N ASP A 668 -1.24 22.04 -25.47
CA ASP A 668 -0.95 23.19 -26.33
C ASP A 668 -2.07 23.50 -27.33
N GLN A 669 -2.95 22.53 -27.59
CA GLN A 669 -4.13 22.68 -28.47
C GLN A 669 -5.44 22.83 -27.68
N THR A 670 -6.49 23.33 -28.35
CA THR A 670 -7.82 23.54 -27.74
C THR A 670 -9.00 22.94 -28.52
N ASN A 671 -8.75 22.30 -29.66
CA ASN A 671 -9.75 21.71 -30.56
C ASN A 671 -10.30 20.37 -30.04
N ILE A 672 -9.46 19.59 -29.37
CA ILE A 672 -9.82 18.34 -28.69
C ILE A 672 -10.01 18.67 -27.21
N GLU A 673 -11.24 18.47 -26.73
CA GLU A 673 -11.55 18.59 -25.30
C GLU A 673 -10.97 17.39 -24.54
N TYR A 674 -10.61 17.57 -23.28
CA TYR A 674 -10.13 16.48 -22.44
C TYR A 674 -10.54 16.64 -20.99
N GLY A 675 -10.73 15.52 -20.31
CA GLY A 675 -11.23 15.48 -18.93
C GLY A 675 -11.08 14.10 -18.28
N THR A 676 -11.45 14.03 -17.00
CA THR A 676 -11.33 12.86 -16.13
C THR A 676 -12.67 12.55 -15.45
N ILE A 677 -12.71 11.48 -14.66
CA ILE A 677 -13.85 11.20 -13.77
C ILE A 677 -13.86 12.20 -12.61
N HIS A 678 -15.04 12.76 -12.32
CA HIS A 678 -15.27 13.65 -11.20
C HIS A 678 -14.97 12.95 -9.86
N ALA A 679 -14.25 13.61 -8.96
CA ALA A 679 -13.82 13.08 -7.66
C ALA A 679 -12.94 11.79 -7.74
N GLY A 680 -12.29 11.53 -8.88
CA GLY A 680 -11.33 10.43 -9.03
C GLY A 680 -9.90 10.79 -8.61
N SER A 681 -9.05 9.78 -8.40
CA SER A 681 -7.61 9.94 -8.09
C SER A 681 -6.84 10.65 -9.22
N THR A 682 -7.28 10.50 -10.46
CA THR A 682 -6.71 11.22 -11.62
C THR A 682 -7.04 12.71 -11.58
N MET A 683 -8.24 13.09 -11.11
CA MET A 683 -8.62 14.50 -10.96
C MET A 683 -7.77 15.19 -9.89
N THR A 684 -7.65 14.57 -8.70
CA THR A 684 -6.82 15.10 -7.61
C THR A 684 -5.34 15.13 -7.97
N PHE A 685 -4.86 14.19 -8.80
CA PHE A 685 -3.51 14.21 -9.35
C PHE A 685 -3.23 15.48 -10.15
N PHE A 686 -4.10 15.85 -11.10
CA PHE A 686 -3.92 17.07 -11.89
C PHE A 686 -4.07 18.34 -11.04
N GLN A 687 -4.99 18.33 -10.07
CA GLN A 687 -5.19 19.43 -9.12
C GLN A 687 -3.94 19.72 -8.26
N ASN A 688 -3.29 18.67 -7.77
CA ASN A 688 -2.12 18.77 -6.88
C ASN A 688 -0.78 18.73 -7.63
N SER A 689 -0.79 18.64 -8.96
CA SER A 689 0.41 18.51 -9.77
C SER A 689 1.28 19.76 -9.72
N ARG A 690 2.61 19.55 -9.67
CA ARG A 690 3.63 20.62 -9.75
C ARG A 690 4.24 20.77 -11.15
N TYR A 691 3.89 19.89 -12.08
CA TYR A 691 4.42 19.94 -13.44
C TYR A 691 3.65 20.96 -14.28
N GLN A 692 4.35 21.86 -14.97
CA GLN A 692 3.73 23.01 -15.63
C GLN A 692 2.68 22.62 -16.68
N THR A 693 2.93 21.61 -17.52
CA THR A 693 1.93 21.13 -18.49
C THR A 693 0.66 20.64 -17.78
N TYR A 694 0.80 19.85 -16.72
CA TYR A 694 -0.34 19.31 -15.98
C TYR A 694 -1.13 20.39 -15.23
N GLN A 695 -0.46 21.45 -14.76
CA GLN A 695 -1.14 22.63 -14.21
C GLN A 695 -1.93 23.39 -15.27
N ARG A 696 -1.39 23.55 -16.48
CA ARG A 696 -2.12 24.13 -17.62
C ARG A 696 -3.34 23.30 -17.98
N MET A 697 -3.19 21.97 -18.05
CA MET A 697 -4.29 21.04 -18.28
C MET A 697 -5.36 21.13 -17.18
N TRP A 698 -4.96 21.20 -15.90
CA TRP A 698 -5.90 21.38 -14.79
C TRP A 698 -6.69 22.68 -14.89
N ASN A 699 -6.01 23.80 -15.15
CA ASN A 699 -6.65 25.10 -15.31
C ASN A 699 -7.62 25.11 -16.50
N TYR A 700 -7.28 24.43 -17.60
CA TYR A 700 -8.20 24.21 -18.72
C TYR A 700 -9.43 23.40 -18.28
N MET A 701 -9.23 22.24 -17.65
CA MET A 701 -10.33 21.37 -17.21
C MET A 701 -11.27 22.06 -16.22
N GLN A 702 -10.71 22.87 -15.31
CA GLN A 702 -11.48 23.61 -14.30
C GLN A 702 -12.25 24.80 -14.89
N SER A 703 -11.72 25.48 -15.92
CA SER A 703 -12.31 26.69 -16.50
C SER A 703 -13.30 26.41 -17.64
N LYS A 704 -13.24 25.23 -18.26
CA LYS A 704 -14.05 24.89 -19.44
C LYS A 704 -15.53 24.69 -19.08
N GLN A 705 -16.41 25.35 -19.84
CA GLN A 705 -17.87 25.18 -19.81
C GLN A 705 -18.36 24.82 -21.23
N PRO A 706 -19.18 23.77 -21.41
CA PRO A 706 -19.70 22.83 -20.41
C PRO A 706 -18.60 21.96 -19.77
N SER A 707 -18.87 21.40 -18.59
CA SER A 707 -17.88 20.63 -17.84
C SER A 707 -17.29 19.47 -18.67
N VAL A 708 -15.97 19.35 -18.61
CA VAL A 708 -15.24 18.23 -19.23
C VAL A 708 -15.22 16.98 -18.34
N PHE A 709 -15.55 17.10 -17.05
CA PHE A 709 -15.59 15.98 -16.13
C PHE A 709 -16.83 15.10 -16.35
N VAL A 710 -16.67 13.80 -16.17
CA VAL A 710 -17.74 12.80 -16.29
C VAL A 710 -17.99 12.10 -14.97
N LYS A 711 -19.20 11.54 -14.76
CA LYS A 711 -19.55 10.88 -13.49
C LYS A 711 -19.13 9.42 -13.44
N SER A 712 -19.07 8.75 -14.59
CA SER A 712 -18.75 7.33 -14.72
C SER A 712 -17.81 7.07 -15.89
N THR A 713 -17.12 5.93 -15.83
CA THR A 713 -16.21 5.49 -16.91
C THR A 713 -16.98 5.25 -18.21
N GLU A 714 -18.18 4.68 -18.13
CA GLU A 714 -19.05 4.41 -19.29
C GLU A 714 -19.49 5.71 -19.99
N GLU A 715 -19.85 6.74 -19.23
CA GLU A 715 -20.17 8.07 -19.76
C GLU A 715 -18.95 8.69 -20.48
N GLY A 716 -17.76 8.57 -19.88
CA GLY A 716 -16.50 9.01 -20.50
C GLY A 716 -16.23 8.35 -21.84
N ILE A 717 -16.40 7.03 -21.93
CA ILE A 717 -16.18 6.27 -23.16
C ILE A 717 -17.22 6.63 -24.23
N ALA A 718 -18.49 6.75 -23.85
CA ALA A 718 -19.53 7.19 -24.78
C ALA A 718 -19.24 8.59 -25.33
N ARG A 719 -18.71 9.50 -24.50
CA ARG A 719 -18.30 10.85 -24.93
C ARG A 719 -17.13 10.79 -25.93
N VAL A 720 -16.09 9.97 -25.68
CA VAL A 720 -14.95 9.79 -26.62
C VAL A 720 -15.40 9.30 -28.00
N LEU A 721 -16.37 8.38 -28.05
CA LEU A 721 -16.87 7.84 -29.31
C LEU A 721 -17.69 8.85 -30.11
N ASN A 722 -18.49 9.67 -29.42
CA ASN A 722 -19.45 10.58 -30.04
C ASN A 722 -18.90 11.98 -30.34
N SER A 723 -17.85 12.45 -29.65
CA SER A 723 -17.30 13.80 -29.82
C SER A 723 -15.77 13.82 -29.96
N ARG A 724 -15.18 15.00 -30.21
CA ARG A 724 -13.73 15.20 -30.21
C ARG A 724 -13.24 15.39 -28.77
N TYR A 725 -13.31 14.32 -27.99
CA TYR A 725 -12.99 14.30 -26.58
C TYR A 725 -11.98 13.21 -26.27
N ALA A 726 -10.92 13.54 -25.54
CA ALA A 726 -9.93 12.62 -25.03
C ALA A 726 -10.17 12.37 -23.53
N PHE A 727 -10.26 11.10 -23.15
CA PHE A 727 -10.57 10.70 -21.79
C PHE A 727 -9.32 10.23 -21.06
N LEU A 728 -9.01 10.89 -19.95
CA LEU A 728 -7.85 10.58 -19.11
C LEU A 728 -8.29 9.55 -18.05
N LEU A 729 -7.83 8.31 -18.20
CA LEU A 729 -8.15 7.20 -17.30
C LEU A 729 -6.95 6.27 -17.09
N GLU A 730 -7.06 5.40 -16.09
CA GLU A 730 -6.03 4.43 -15.76
C GLU A 730 -5.83 3.41 -16.90
N SER A 731 -4.57 3.05 -17.16
CA SER A 731 -4.17 2.26 -18.35
C SER A 731 -4.76 0.86 -18.40
N THR A 732 -5.01 0.25 -17.25
CA THR A 732 -5.67 -1.06 -17.15
C THR A 732 -7.11 -1.01 -17.64
N MET A 733 -7.81 0.09 -17.36
CA MET A 733 -9.18 0.34 -17.80
C MET A 733 -9.21 0.71 -19.29
N ASN A 734 -8.24 1.51 -19.76
CA ASN A 734 -8.03 1.76 -21.18
C ASN A 734 -7.82 0.45 -21.97
N GLU A 735 -6.91 -0.41 -21.50
CA GLU A 735 -6.64 -1.72 -22.10
C GLU A 735 -7.91 -2.57 -22.21
N TYR A 736 -8.71 -2.61 -21.14
CA TYR A 736 -9.97 -3.35 -21.09
C TYR A 736 -10.98 -2.84 -22.15
N HIS A 737 -11.24 -1.53 -22.18
CA HIS A 737 -12.23 -0.97 -23.09
C HIS A 737 -11.80 -0.96 -24.55
N ARG A 738 -10.51 -0.81 -24.84
CA ARG A 738 -9.97 -0.96 -26.20
C ARG A 738 -10.19 -2.37 -26.76
N ARG A 739 -10.11 -3.40 -25.91
CA ARG A 739 -10.37 -4.79 -26.31
C ARG A 739 -11.86 -5.09 -26.53
N LEU A 740 -12.74 -4.33 -25.89
CA LEU A 740 -14.19 -4.41 -26.10
C LEU A 740 -14.64 -3.64 -27.36
N ASN A 741 -14.07 -2.45 -27.57
CA ASN A 741 -14.44 -1.53 -28.65
C ASN A 741 -13.22 -1.16 -29.49
N CYS A 742 -13.16 -1.69 -30.71
CA CYS A 742 -12.01 -1.50 -31.61
C CYS A 742 -11.92 -0.09 -32.23
N ASN A 743 -12.89 0.78 -31.95
CA ASN A 743 -12.90 2.19 -32.35
C ASN A 743 -12.12 3.07 -31.37
N LEU A 744 -11.51 2.49 -30.35
CA LEU A 744 -10.73 3.20 -29.33
C LEU A 744 -9.24 2.91 -29.50
N THR A 745 -8.41 3.91 -29.22
CA THR A 745 -6.94 3.85 -29.25
C THR A 745 -6.37 4.57 -28.05
N GLN A 746 -5.25 4.08 -27.55
CA GLN A 746 -4.44 4.79 -26.58
C GLN A 746 -3.52 5.77 -27.31
N ILE A 747 -3.45 7.01 -26.83
CA ILE A 747 -2.49 8.02 -27.28
C ILE A 747 -1.36 8.10 -26.26
N GLY A 748 -0.12 8.10 -26.76
CA GLY A 748 1.08 8.27 -25.96
C GLY A 748 1.35 7.15 -24.94
N GLY A 749 2.32 7.41 -24.08
CA GLY A 749 2.70 6.53 -22.97
C GLY A 749 1.87 6.76 -21.71
N LEU A 750 2.33 6.18 -20.60
CA LEU A 750 1.79 6.44 -19.27
C LEU A 750 2.32 7.79 -18.76
N LEU A 751 1.43 8.64 -18.25
CA LEU A 751 1.78 9.98 -17.74
C LEU A 751 2.41 9.94 -16.34
N ASP A 752 2.19 8.85 -15.61
CA ASP A 752 2.73 8.58 -14.30
C ASP A 752 2.92 7.06 -14.07
N THR A 753 3.48 6.72 -12.91
CA THR A 753 3.59 5.34 -12.45
C THR A 753 2.87 5.20 -11.11
N LYS A 754 1.85 4.35 -11.10
CA LYS A 754 0.94 4.08 -9.99
C LYS A 754 0.79 2.57 -9.81
N GLY A 755 0.15 2.18 -8.72
CA GLY A 755 -0.27 0.81 -8.53
C GLY A 755 -1.54 0.71 -7.71
N TYR A 756 -2.28 -0.37 -7.94
CA TYR A 756 -3.36 -0.77 -7.06
C TYR A 756 -2.81 -1.60 -5.92
N GLY A 757 -3.22 -1.29 -4.69
CA GLY A 757 -2.90 -2.02 -3.49
C GLY A 757 -4.15 -2.45 -2.73
N ILE A 758 -3.99 -3.38 -1.80
CA ILE A 758 -5.05 -3.72 -0.85
C ILE A 758 -4.98 -2.72 0.31
N GLY A 759 -6.08 -2.03 0.56
CA GLY A 759 -6.20 -1.07 1.66
C GLY A 759 -6.52 -1.76 2.97
N MET A 760 -5.94 -1.27 4.06
CA MET A 760 -6.08 -1.80 5.41
C MET A 760 -6.22 -0.65 6.42
N PRO A 761 -6.88 -0.85 7.57
CA PRO A 761 -6.83 0.12 8.66
C PRO A 761 -5.38 0.37 9.06
N LEU A 762 -5.05 1.60 9.41
CA LEU A 762 -3.70 1.98 9.78
C LEU A 762 -3.20 1.19 11.00
N GLY A 763 -1.99 0.67 10.91
CA GLY A 763 -1.39 -0.24 11.90
C GLY A 763 -1.90 -1.68 11.80
N SER A 764 -2.55 -2.08 10.70
CA SER A 764 -3.12 -3.43 10.58
C SER A 764 -2.04 -4.51 10.72
N PRO A 765 -2.23 -5.50 11.61
CA PRO A 765 -1.30 -6.63 11.76
C PRO A 765 -1.24 -7.51 10.51
N PHE A 766 -2.24 -7.45 9.63
CA PHE A 766 -2.33 -8.27 8.42
C PHE A 766 -1.51 -7.73 7.25
N ARG A 767 -0.99 -6.51 7.36
CA ARG A 767 -0.31 -5.82 6.25
C ARG A 767 0.87 -6.61 5.71
N ASP A 768 1.72 -7.11 6.60
CA ASP A 768 2.97 -7.75 6.20
C ASP A 768 2.70 -9.15 5.63
N GLU A 769 1.75 -9.90 6.18
CA GLU A 769 1.34 -11.21 5.67
C GLU A 769 0.65 -11.13 4.31
N ILE A 770 -0.29 -10.20 4.13
CA ILE A 770 -0.95 -9.95 2.85
C ILE A 770 0.06 -9.46 1.82
N THR A 771 1.01 -8.61 2.23
CA THR A 771 2.09 -8.15 1.36
C THR A 771 2.95 -9.31 0.88
N LEU A 772 3.37 -10.21 1.78
CA LEU A 772 4.16 -11.38 1.42
C LEU A 772 3.36 -12.32 0.49
N ALA A 773 2.07 -12.52 0.76
CA ALA A 773 1.19 -13.32 -0.08
C ALA A 773 1.04 -12.73 -1.50
N ILE A 774 0.88 -11.41 -1.64
CA ILE A 774 0.84 -10.74 -2.95
C ILE A 774 2.15 -10.94 -3.71
N LEU A 775 3.30 -10.76 -3.04
CA LEU A 775 4.60 -10.99 -3.64
C LEU A 775 4.77 -12.44 -4.11
N GLN A 776 4.31 -13.41 -3.31
CA GLN A 776 4.32 -14.82 -3.69
C GLN A 776 3.41 -15.10 -4.90
N LEU A 777 2.22 -14.50 -4.98
CA LEU A 777 1.35 -14.61 -6.15
C LEU A 777 1.97 -13.96 -7.40
N GLN A 778 2.74 -12.90 -7.23
CA GLN A 778 3.48 -12.23 -8.32
C GLN A 778 4.66 -13.07 -8.80
N GLU A 779 5.47 -13.62 -7.89
CA GLU A 779 6.61 -14.50 -8.19
C GLU A 779 6.15 -15.77 -8.92
N ASN A 780 5.01 -16.34 -8.50
CA ASN A 780 4.40 -17.50 -9.14
C ASN A 780 3.63 -17.16 -10.44
N ASN A 781 3.66 -15.90 -10.90
CA ASN A 781 2.91 -15.40 -12.06
C ASN A 781 1.38 -15.63 -12.01
N ARG A 782 0.80 -15.87 -10.81
CA ARG A 782 -0.65 -16.09 -10.66
C ARG A 782 -1.44 -14.83 -11.01
N LEU A 783 -0.95 -13.66 -10.61
CA LEU A 783 -1.60 -12.38 -10.91
C LEU A 783 -1.67 -12.11 -12.42
N GLU A 784 -0.63 -12.47 -13.17
CA GLU A 784 -0.60 -12.32 -14.63
C GLU A 784 -1.57 -13.29 -15.32
N ILE A 785 -1.68 -14.54 -14.84
CA ILE A 785 -2.67 -15.51 -15.33
C ILE A 785 -4.09 -14.99 -15.11
N LEU A 786 -4.37 -14.45 -13.91
CA LEU A 786 -5.66 -13.84 -13.60
C LEU A 786 -5.93 -12.61 -14.49
N LYS A 787 -4.91 -11.76 -14.72
CA LYS A 787 -5.04 -10.60 -15.61
C LYS A 787 -5.42 -11.05 -17.03
N ARG A 788 -4.71 -12.04 -17.59
CA ARG A 788 -5.03 -12.58 -18.92
C ARG A 788 -6.45 -13.13 -18.99
N LYS A 789 -6.88 -13.90 -17.99
CA LYS A 789 -8.26 -14.43 -17.92
C LYS A 789 -9.32 -13.34 -18.06
N TRP A 790 -9.15 -12.22 -17.36
CA TRP A 790 -10.15 -11.15 -17.32
C TRP A 790 -10.01 -10.09 -18.43
N TRP A 791 -8.84 -9.96 -19.06
CA TRP A 791 -8.58 -9.00 -20.15
C TRP A 791 -8.51 -9.63 -21.56
N GLU A 792 -8.24 -10.93 -21.75
CA GLU A 792 -8.06 -11.57 -23.08
C GLU A 792 -9.35 -11.97 -23.82
N GLY A 793 -10.54 -11.74 -23.25
CA GLY A 793 -11.82 -12.08 -23.89
C GLY A 793 -12.36 -11.11 -24.95
N GLY A 794 -11.54 -10.20 -25.48
CA GLY A 794 -11.95 -9.14 -26.41
C GLY A 794 -12.33 -9.64 -27.81
N ARG A 795 -13.28 -8.95 -28.47
CA ARG A 795 -13.73 -9.25 -29.85
C ARG A 795 -12.84 -8.61 -30.92
N CYS A 796 -11.91 -7.74 -30.53
CA CYS A 796 -11.03 -7.05 -31.46
C CYS A 796 -9.90 -7.97 -31.92
N PRO A 797 -9.59 -8.01 -33.23
CA PRO A 797 -8.40 -8.71 -33.72
C PRO A 797 -7.16 -8.14 -33.01
N LYS A 798 -6.25 -9.02 -32.60
CA LYS A 798 -4.93 -8.59 -32.13
C LYS A 798 -4.31 -7.74 -33.25
N GLU A 799 -3.56 -6.70 -32.90
CA GLU A 799 -2.73 -5.96 -33.87
C GLU A 799 -1.86 -6.98 -34.60
N GLU A 800 -2.30 -7.43 -35.76
CA GLU A 800 -1.52 -8.29 -36.63
C GLU A 800 -0.35 -7.45 -37.11
N ASP A 801 0.85 -8.02 -37.01
CA ASP A 801 2.07 -7.51 -37.63
C ASP A 801 1.73 -6.90 -38.99
N HIS A 802 2.24 -5.70 -39.26
CA HIS A 802 2.11 -4.99 -40.54
C HIS A 802 2.73 -5.80 -41.71
N ARG A 803 2.16 -6.96 -42.01
CA ARG A 803 2.48 -7.76 -43.19
C ARG A 803 1.88 -7.02 -44.38
N ALA A 804 2.71 -6.81 -45.39
CA ALA A 804 2.32 -6.19 -46.63
C ALA A 804 1.08 -6.92 -47.20
N LYS A 805 -0.07 -6.24 -47.21
CA LYS A 805 -1.26 -6.70 -47.92
C LYS A 805 -1.04 -6.49 -49.42
N GLY A 806 -1.56 -7.39 -50.24
CA GLY A 806 -1.54 -7.23 -51.70
C GLY A 806 -2.21 -5.91 -52.11
N LEU A 807 -1.75 -5.33 -53.22
CA LEU A 807 -2.28 -4.07 -53.76
C LEU A 807 -3.77 -4.24 -54.13
N GLY A 808 -4.64 -3.49 -53.47
CA GLY A 808 -6.08 -3.48 -53.73
C GLY A 808 -6.45 -2.68 -54.99
N MET A 809 -7.60 -3.01 -55.59
CA MET A 809 -8.17 -2.28 -56.74
C MET A 809 -8.40 -0.79 -56.44
N GLU A 810 -8.60 -0.43 -55.18
CA GLU A 810 -8.78 0.96 -54.73
C GLU A 810 -7.55 1.85 -54.96
N ASN A 811 -6.33 1.29 -54.92
CA ASN A 811 -5.10 2.05 -55.14
C ASN A 811 -4.74 2.20 -56.64
N ILE A 812 -5.21 1.28 -57.49
CA ILE A 812 -4.84 1.20 -58.93
C ILE A 812 -6.03 1.62 -59.83
N GLY A 813 -7.25 1.70 -59.29
CA GLY A 813 -8.47 1.93 -60.04
C GLY A 813 -8.47 3.19 -60.92
N GLY A 814 -7.85 4.29 -60.46
CA GLY A 814 -7.77 5.53 -61.26
C GLY A 814 -7.00 5.39 -62.57
N ILE A 815 -6.00 4.50 -62.62
CA ILE A 815 -5.20 4.25 -63.84
C ILE A 815 -6.09 3.65 -64.94
N PHE A 816 -7.00 2.73 -64.58
CA PHE A 816 -7.96 2.14 -65.52
C PHE A 816 -8.97 3.17 -66.03
N VAL A 817 -9.40 4.11 -65.18
CA VAL A 817 -10.31 5.18 -65.59
C VAL A 817 -9.65 6.10 -66.63
N VAL A 818 -8.39 6.51 -66.40
CA VAL A 818 -7.63 7.33 -67.34
C VAL A 818 -7.46 6.63 -68.69
N LEU A 819 -7.18 5.32 -68.69
CA LEU A 819 -7.06 4.52 -69.91
C LEU A 819 -8.36 4.52 -70.74
N ILE A 820 -9.51 4.28 -70.08
CA ILE A 820 -10.82 4.27 -70.75
C ILE A 820 -11.14 5.64 -71.35
N CYS A 821 -10.94 6.71 -70.58
CA CYS A 821 -11.15 8.08 -71.06
C CYS A 821 -10.26 8.39 -72.27
N GLY A 822 -8.98 7.99 -72.24
CA GLY A 822 -8.05 8.18 -73.34
C GLY A 822 -8.49 7.47 -74.63
N LEU A 823 -9.00 6.24 -74.53
CA LEU A 823 -9.52 5.49 -75.67
C LEU A 823 -10.77 6.16 -76.28
N ILE A 824 -11.69 6.65 -75.45
CA ILE A 824 -12.90 7.35 -75.91
C ILE A 824 -12.52 8.63 -76.66
N ILE A 825 -11.58 9.43 -76.12
CA ILE A 825 -11.10 10.64 -76.78
C ILE A 825 -10.43 10.31 -78.12
N ALA A 826 -9.60 9.27 -78.17
CA ALA A 826 -8.95 8.85 -79.41
C ALA A 826 -9.96 8.46 -80.50
N VAL A 827 -11.00 7.69 -80.15
CA VAL A 827 -12.09 7.34 -81.08
C VAL A 827 -12.83 8.60 -81.55
N PHE A 828 -13.13 9.52 -80.64
CA PHE A 828 -13.80 10.78 -80.97
C PHE A 828 -12.98 11.64 -81.93
N VAL A 829 -11.67 11.79 -81.68
CA VAL A 829 -10.75 12.53 -82.56
C VAL A 829 -10.67 11.87 -83.94
N ALA A 830 -10.56 10.54 -84.01
CA ALA A 830 -10.54 9.82 -85.28
C ALA A 830 -11.84 10.00 -86.09
N VAL A 831 -12.99 10.01 -85.42
CA VAL A 831 -14.29 10.32 -86.06
C VAL A 831 -14.32 11.77 -86.57
N MET A 832 -13.81 12.72 -85.78
CA MET A 832 -13.73 14.12 -86.21
C MET A 832 -12.78 14.32 -87.38
N GLU A 833 -11.62 13.67 -87.38
CA GLU A 833 -10.68 13.67 -88.52
C GLU A 833 -11.31 13.06 -89.77
N PHE A 834 -12.03 11.95 -89.62
CA PHE A 834 -12.75 11.32 -90.72
C PHE A 834 -13.84 12.24 -91.30
N ILE A 835 -14.63 12.89 -90.44
CA ILE A 835 -15.67 13.86 -90.87
C ILE A 835 -15.02 15.09 -91.52
N TRP A 836 -13.92 15.59 -90.97
CA TRP A 836 -13.24 16.77 -91.51
C TRP A 836 -12.58 16.47 -92.86
N SER A 837 -11.90 15.32 -92.99
CA SER A 837 -11.29 14.88 -94.25
C SER A 837 -12.34 14.62 -95.32
N THR A 838 -13.46 13.98 -94.99
CA THR A 838 -14.52 13.69 -95.97
C THR A 838 -15.20 14.97 -96.47
N ARG A 839 -15.43 15.97 -95.60
CA ARG A 839 -15.94 17.28 -96.02
C ARG A 839 -14.96 18.04 -96.91
N ARG A 840 -13.67 18.02 -96.58
CA ARG A 840 -12.62 18.72 -97.36
C ARG A 840 -12.34 18.03 -98.70
N SER A 841 -12.45 16.70 -98.76
CA SER A 841 -12.37 15.93 -100.01
C SER A 841 -13.59 16.18 -100.90
N ALA A 842 -14.80 16.32 -100.34
CA ALA A 842 -15.98 16.72 -101.08
C ALA A 842 -15.88 18.15 -101.66
N GLU A 843 -15.19 19.07 -100.97
CA GLU A 843 -14.87 20.41 -101.51
C GLU A 843 -13.75 20.39 -102.57
N SER A 844 -12.90 19.35 -102.60
CA SER A 844 -11.78 19.24 -103.55
C SER A 844 -12.14 18.51 -104.86
N GLU A 845 -13.31 17.88 -104.94
CA GLU A 845 -13.82 17.19 -106.14
C GLU A 845 -14.50 18.12 -107.17
N GLU A 846 -14.55 19.44 -106.94
CA GLU A 846 -15.08 20.44 -107.91
C GLU A 846 -14.03 21.01 -108.91
N ILE A 847 -12.94 20.30 -109.19
CA ILE A 847 -12.04 20.64 -110.32
C ILE A 847 -11.95 19.44 -111.27
N PRO A 848 -12.43 19.54 -112.53
CA PRO A 848 -12.45 18.43 -113.46
C PRO A 848 -11.04 18.04 -113.91
N ALA A 849 -10.84 16.73 -113.98
CA ALA A 849 -9.66 16.06 -114.51
C ALA A 849 -9.32 16.49 -115.94
N LEU A 850 -8.03 16.71 -116.19
CA LEU A 850 -7.41 16.61 -117.52
C LEU A 850 -6.22 15.64 -117.41
N HIS A 851 -6.38 14.42 -117.92
CA HIS A 851 -5.28 13.52 -118.30
C HIS A 851 -4.95 13.75 -119.80
N PRO A 852 -3.80 13.32 -120.38
CA PRO A 852 -2.86 12.24 -119.96
C PRO A 852 -1.36 12.65 -120.08
N ALA A 853 -0.34 11.88 -119.65
CA ALA A 853 0.26 10.77 -120.41
C ALA A 853 1.31 9.98 -119.61
N ALA A 854 1.24 8.65 -119.80
CA ALA A 854 2.26 7.61 -119.78
C ALA A 854 3.65 7.87 -119.15
N CYS A 855 4.03 7.00 -118.22
CA CYS A 855 5.26 6.21 -118.35
C CYS A 855 5.07 4.84 -117.69
N GLN A 856 4.91 3.83 -118.55
CA GLN A 856 5.08 2.41 -118.24
C GLN A 856 6.55 2.13 -117.88
N CYS A 857 6.75 1.30 -116.87
CA CYS A 857 7.81 0.29 -116.88
C CYS A 857 7.29 -0.98 -116.20
N SER A 858 7.37 -2.09 -116.92
CA SER A 858 7.22 -3.48 -116.46
C SER A 858 8.39 -4.27 -117.06
N PRO A 859 8.55 -5.59 -116.80
CA PRO A 859 9.25 -6.19 -115.66
C PRO A 859 10.39 -7.14 -116.13
N LEU A 860 10.84 -8.09 -115.27
CA LEU A 860 11.88 -9.15 -115.44
C LEU A 860 13.32 -8.66 -115.11
N GLY A 861 14.02 -9.14 -114.07
CA GLY A 861 14.41 -10.54 -113.78
C GLY A 861 15.53 -11.00 -114.74
N PRO A 862 16.55 -11.82 -114.38
CA PRO A 862 16.77 -12.64 -113.18
C PRO A 862 18.25 -12.65 -112.68
N ARG A 863 18.56 -13.61 -111.78
CA ARG A 863 19.88 -14.13 -111.33
C ARG A 863 20.48 -13.60 -110.03
N ALA A 864 20.17 -14.34 -108.96
CA ALA A 864 21.17 -14.86 -108.02
C ALA A 864 22.25 -15.69 -108.76
N PRO A 865 23.43 -15.94 -108.16
CA PRO A 865 23.54 -17.10 -107.26
C PRO A 865 24.51 -16.95 -106.06
N GLN A 866 24.30 -17.87 -105.08
CA GLN A 866 25.29 -18.48 -104.15
C GLN A 866 25.92 -17.57 -103.07
N LYS A 867 25.91 -17.87 -101.77
CA LYS A 867 25.75 -19.14 -101.02
C LYS A 867 25.14 -18.88 -99.62
N GLU A 868 24.28 -19.81 -99.24
CA GLU A 868 24.00 -20.38 -97.93
C GLU A 868 24.90 -20.01 -96.73
N LEU A 869 24.27 -19.61 -95.61
CA LEU A 869 24.06 -20.55 -94.51
C LEU A 869 22.66 -20.32 -93.90
N SER A 870 21.95 -21.43 -93.75
CA SER A 870 20.53 -21.64 -93.50
C SER A 870 20.10 -21.40 -92.06
N ILE A 871 18.81 -21.09 -91.85
CA ILE A 871 17.86 -21.92 -91.08
C ILE A 871 16.43 -21.51 -91.48
N LEU A 872 15.68 -22.54 -91.91
CA LEU A 872 14.30 -22.54 -92.40
C LEU A 872 13.30 -22.61 -91.24
N LEU A 873 12.16 -21.95 -91.42
CA LEU A 873 10.89 -22.31 -90.78
C LEU A 873 10.30 -23.53 -91.52
N ALA A 874 10.13 -24.65 -90.82
CA ALA A 874 9.29 -25.76 -91.24
C ALA A 874 8.00 -25.78 -90.41
N ARG A 875 6.89 -25.98 -91.12
CA ARG A 875 5.52 -26.18 -90.64
C ARG A 875 5.30 -27.69 -90.49
N ALA A 876 4.76 -28.16 -89.36
CA ALA A 876 3.93 -29.37 -89.30
C ALA A 876 3.15 -29.48 -87.96
N PRO A 877 1.88 -29.92 -88.00
CA PRO A 877 1.09 -30.35 -86.83
C PRO A 877 1.21 -31.86 -86.54
N SER A 878 0.65 -32.25 -85.38
CA SER A 878 0.11 -33.58 -84.96
C SER A 878 1.05 -34.81 -84.80
N THR A 879 1.23 -35.22 -83.52
CA THR A 879 1.10 -36.58 -82.88
C THR A 879 1.79 -37.81 -83.52
N PRO A 880 2.30 -38.85 -82.78
CA PRO A 880 1.58 -39.48 -81.65
C PRO A 880 2.42 -40.16 -80.50
N VAL A 881 1.70 -40.44 -79.40
CA VAL A 881 1.73 -41.68 -78.57
C VAL A 881 2.86 -41.98 -77.57
N GLN A 882 2.42 -42.03 -76.28
CA GLN A 882 2.80 -42.88 -75.12
C GLN A 882 4.22 -42.72 -74.54
N VAL A 883 4.43 -42.66 -73.22
CA VAL A 883 4.07 -43.65 -72.20
C VAL A 883 4.00 -43.02 -70.79
N ALA A 884 2.93 -43.39 -70.06
CA ALA A 884 2.69 -43.61 -68.63
C ALA A 884 3.50 -42.94 -67.48
N PHE A 885 2.69 -42.50 -66.50
CA PHE A 885 2.88 -42.29 -65.04
C PHE A 885 3.66 -43.40 -64.28
N PRO A 886 4.27 -43.11 -63.11
CA PRO A 886 3.57 -43.07 -61.79
C PRO A 886 3.98 -41.85 -60.92
N ARG A 887 3.09 -41.12 -60.22
CA ARG A 887 2.32 -41.42 -58.98
C ARG A 887 3.17 -41.82 -57.77
N THR A 888 3.24 -40.93 -56.77
CA THR A 888 3.01 -41.08 -55.29
C THR A 888 3.56 -39.81 -54.60
N SER A 889 2.77 -38.87 -54.06
CA SER A 889 1.90 -38.85 -52.86
C SER A 889 2.64 -38.67 -51.52
N HIS A 890 2.24 -37.62 -50.78
CA HIS A 890 2.52 -37.28 -49.36
C HIS A 890 3.98 -36.86 -49.06
N GLN A 891 4.31 -35.84 -48.26
CA GLN A 891 3.70 -35.43 -47.00
C GLN A 891 4.27 -34.06 -46.53
N GLN A 892 3.42 -33.33 -45.79
CA GLN A 892 3.61 -32.18 -44.88
C GLN A 892 4.99 -31.49 -44.68
N VAL A 893 4.88 -30.16 -44.76
CA VAL A 893 5.71 -29.07 -44.21
C VAL A 893 5.65 -29.11 -42.66
N SER A 894 6.73 -29.00 -41.89
CA SER A 894 7.41 -27.77 -41.39
C SER A 894 8.22 -28.12 -40.10
N PRO A 895 8.96 -27.20 -39.42
CA PRO A 895 10.13 -26.39 -39.84
C PRO A 895 11.30 -26.47 -38.80
N PHE A 896 12.54 -26.06 -39.14
CA PHE A 896 13.44 -25.22 -38.29
C PHE A 896 14.87 -25.06 -38.87
N LEU A 897 15.33 -23.79 -38.85
CA LEU A 897 16.69 -23.19 -38.96
C LEU A 897 17.66 -23.59 -40.11
N LEU A 898 18.01 -22.66 -41.01
CA LEU A 898 19.04 -21.59 -40.94
C LEU A 898 20.49 -22.10 -41.06
N GLN A 899 21.16 -21.72 -42.16
CA GLN A 899 22.48 -21.04 -42.22
C GLN A 899 23.23 -21.33 -43.55
N HIS A 900 23.71 -20.24 -44.19
CA HIS A 900 24.79 -20.12 -45.18
C HIS A 900 24.58 -20.47 -46.69
N GLN A 901 24.61 -19.37 -47.47
CA GLN A 901 25.48 -19.10 -48.64
C GLN A 901 25.04 -19.58 -50.02
N LEU A 902 24.41 -18.64 -50.74
CA LEU A 902 24.46 -18.53 -52.20
C LEU A 902 25.61 -17.61 -52.58
N SER A 903 26.58 -18.17 -53.31
CA SER A 903 27.64 -17.44 -54.02
C SER A 903 27.56 -17.80 -55.51
N SER A 904 28.02 -16.84 -56.32
CA SER A 904 28.28 -16.92 -57.77
C SER A 904 27.14 -16.54 -58.71
N LEU A 905 27.11 -15.24 -59.08
CA LEU A 905 27.19 -14.78 -60.48
C LEU A 905 27.40 -13.25 -60.51
N TYR A 906 28.61 -12.85 -60.12
CA TYR A 906 29.27 -11.63 -60.59
C TYR A 906 30.42 -12.10 -61.48
N TRP A 907 30.52 -11.61 -62.71
CA TRP A 907 31.77 -11.24 -63.41
C TRP A 907 31.54 -11.09 -64.93
N ILE A 908 31.71 -9.86 -65.39
CA ILE A 908 32.37 -9.31 -66.61
C ILE A 908 32.30 -7.79 -66.30
N GLN A 909 33.36 -7.00 -66.07
CA GLN A 909 34.68 -6.94 -66.70
C GLN A 909 35.62 -6.02 -65.87
N ALA A 910 36.88 -6.40 -65.71
CA ALA A 910 38.07 -5.59 -65.40
C ALA A 910 39.18 -6.10 -66.36
N THR A 911 40.17 -5.38 -66.90
CA THR A 911 41.19 -4.46 -66.36
C THR A 911 42.12 -3.97 -67.50
N ASN A 912 42.69 -2.76 -67.40
CA ASN A 912 44.13 -2.38 -67.56
C ASN A 912 44.24 -0.84 -67.72
N ILE A 913 44.90 -0.03 -66.88
CA ILE A 913 46.30 0.10 -66.36
C ILE A 913 47.09 1.24 -67.07
N GLN A 914 47.64 2.16 -66.23
CA GLN A 914 48.76 3.14 -66.40
C GLN A 914 48.53 4.39 -67.30
N MET A 915 49.06 5.60 -67.02
CA MET A 915 50.31 5.99 -66.35
C MET A 915 50.36 7.51 -65.97
N CYS A 916 51.11 7.84 -64.90
CA CYS A 916 51.98 9.01 -64.62
C CYS A 916 51.57 10.49 -64.88
N CYS A 917 51.71 11.35 -63.85
CA CYS A 917 52.85 12.28 -63.70
C CYS A 917 52.91 13.03 -62.34
N HIS A 918 54.15 13.38 -61.97
CA HIS A 918 54.70 13.96 -60.73
C HIS A 918 54.18 15.33 -60.25
N PHE A 919 54.23 15.56 -58.92
CA PHE A 919 54.88 16.74 -58.32
C PHE A 919 55.44 16.44 -56.91
N SER A 920 56.45 17.20 -56.50
CA SER A 920 57.52 16.83 -55.56
C SER A 920 57.44 17.53 -54.18
N ARG A 921 57.90 16.80 -53.15
CA ARG A 921 58.67 17.19 -51.92
C ARG A 921 58.08 18.09 -50.81
N GLY A 922 58.15 17.53 -49.59
CA GLY A 922 58.34 18.25 -48.31
C GLY A 922 57.94 17.45 -47.05
N LEU A 923 58.85 16.64 -46.50
CA LEU A 923 58.84 15.96 -45.17
C LEU A 923 59.50 16.88 -44.09
N PRO A 924 59.57 16.55 -42.77
CA PRO A 924 58.82 15.61 -41.89
C PRO A 924 58.50 16.18 -40.46
N ASP A 925 58.11 15.29 -39.53
CA ASP A 925 58.15 15.32 -38.04
C ASP A 925 56.80 15.54 -37.32
N ALA A 926 56.40 14.88 -36.22
CA ALA A 926 56.85 13.70 -35.47
C ALA A 926 55.75 13.32 -34.42
N SER A 927 55.85 12.10 -33.87
CA SER A 927 55.40 11.64 -32.52
C SER A 927 53.92 11.71 -32.08
N SER A 928 53.23 10.57 -32.22
CA SER A 928 52.82 9.63 -31.15
C SER A 928 52.44 10.07 -29.72
N PHE A 929 51.37 9.40 -29.22
CA PHE A 929 51.19 8.75 -27.91
C PHE A 929 50.40 9.42 -26.74
N PHE A 930 49.56 8.56 -26.14
CA PHE A 930 49.11 8.41 -24.74
C PHE A 930 47.72 8.87 -24.25
N PHE A 931 46.95 7.86 -23.81
CA PHE A 931 45.80 7.86 -22.90
C PHE A 931 46.23 8.25 -21.45
N PRO A 932 45.29 8.61 -20.55
CA PRO A 932 45.52 9.20 -19.21
C PRO A 932 46.00 8.14 -18.21
N PRO A 933 46.52 8.46 -16.99
CA PRO A 933 45.66 8.39 -15.77
C PRO A 933 46.18 9.09 -14.46
N ILE A 934 45.45 8.87 -13.36
CA ILE A 934 45.84 8.75 -11.91
C ILE A 934 45.78 9.97 -10.95
N SER A 935 45.08 9.68 -9.85
CA SER A 935 44.76 10.33 -8.58
C SER A 935 45.91 10.56 -7.56
N CYS A 936 45.81 11.60 -6.70
CA CYS A 936 45.62 11.49 -5.22
C CYS A 936 45.91 12.80 -4.43
N SER A 937 44.98 13.15 -3.51
CA SER A 937 45.13 13.80 -2.16
C SER A 937 45.89 15.14 -1.99
N THR A 938 45.53 16.14 -1.16
CA THR A 938 44.96 16.17 0.22
C THR A 938 44.64 17.63 0.66
N LEU A 939 43.60 17.78 1.51
CA LEU A 939 43.35 18.74 2.63
C LEU A 939 43.36 20.31 2.50
N VAL A 940 42.20 20.89 2.92
CA VAL A 940 41.98 21.97 3.95
C VAL A 940 41.56 23.41 3.52
N THR A 941 40.36 23.80 4.02
CA THR A 941 39.76 25.14 4.32
C THR A 941 39.53 26.11 3.15
N SER A 942 38.49 26.97 3.07
CA SER A 942 37.29 27.29 3.86
C SER A 942 36.43 28.29 3.03
N ASN A 943 35.13 28.39 3.36
CA ASN A 943 34.29 29.59 3.32
C ASN A 943 33.72 30.22 2.01
N PHE A 944 32.37 30.18 1.97
CA PHE A 944 31.38 31.28 1.85
C PHE A 944 30.85 31.82 0.49
N HIS A 945 29.49 31.98 0.52
CA HIS A 945 28.56 32.81 -0.28
C HIS A 945 28.27 32.37 -1.73
N THR A 946 27.02 32.25 -2.21
CA THR A 946 25.70 32.84 -1.85
C THR A 946 24.56 31.84 -1.91
#